data_AF-A0AAE3CJJ6-F1
#
_entry.id   AF-A0AAE3CJJ6-F1
#
_cell.length_a   1.000
_cell.length_b   1.000
_cell.length_c   1.000
_cell.angle_alpha   90.00
_cell.angle_beta   90.00
_cell.angle_gamma   90.00
#
_symmetry.space_group_name_H-M   'P 1'
#
loop_
_entity.id
_entity.type
_entity.pdbx_description
1 polymer ?
#
loop_
_entity_poly.entity_id
_entity_poly.type
_entity_poly.pdbx_seq_one_letter_code
_entity_poly.pdbx_strand_id
1 'polypeptide(L)'
;MGRYLWVVFSGLSLATVSSTSDAAVLDSPVTITPANRAEYTGILPTWRKVTPVGTVMSTPNFPTQLALGPDGVGVLANGATPFQTITWYDYDLQRKTRFAALNSAVPGKEVAIATPGGAGIATDARHAGAPGTVYTTDQSAATREQEAKASLKAEANPKKIPTLAIGHADLFQGLIAGPNHTWFATGGNANAVYALQVENERVHLSHVYHLAWQPFPKNQYPYTYQGDHRKKSWLYYPDSLVLGPDGRHLYVTGMLSNSLARIDLQTGQTRYVNVGAYPFAVILADGGQRLVVSDWAGDGVTVLDRKTLGVLGEVHTAPVLGPRSVAAGAHPTAMVAVPNSPDVWVADANSDALVEIDSVTLRPKKVISDSPYPDAPPGSYPDGLAYSQGRLFVANAGNDDIAVYNGQTGKRLGLIPTAWYPSAIAIQGENLYVVAAKGFGTGPNLQWQYVGNMMHGVLQKVSLHNLDQSLPQWTKTALADDGFSSVQRHDLATANTKVTRYLRQHIHYVVFILRENKTFDEDLGKYQVAGKWADPQFDLYGPRELPNLYHVWAPHNTLFVNFMADGEVTAQGHQWTDGASDSDVVQRLWPAYYSNRGLLWNAGPGGSSSLTPGAPGSHNPYQYSRKDLGNYTNPWMSYPERLYLFNDLLSQHVSFEDFGEDLSRARDGVLREALLAHVDQTYPGWDRMLLDNTRVRAAISWLERHPGKRFPHFIFIWIPDDHTAGLSPCYYSPDYYVADNDHATAKFLHYLASTPQWKHMLVFLNEDDAQSGADHINAHRTFALAMGPWVKAGMIDSEPLSQVNIVRTIEATLNLPPMSQWDANAQVIGGIWRKEARQDPMPVQPMQVPVEFNAGKCSDRLLLRREAGATGHVLTENWLLRHTDPHGAGLTKPTAAQSYTPTSLLKVAGPEQLRQEWIASKGLGSYEDLQERLRRYAAAHGTTIAAYEANEGNLP
;
A
#
# COMPACT_ATOMS: atom_id res chain seq x y z
N MET A 1 -16.41 -57.28 20.48
CA MET A 1 -17.45 -57.51 19.44
C MET A 1 -18.49 -56.41 19.56
N GLY A 2 -18.70 -55.61 18.53
CA GLY A 2 -19.69 -54.51 18.53
C GLY A 2 -19.12 -53.24 17.90
N ARG A 3 -19.66 -52.86 16.74
CA ARG A 3 -19.10 -51.94 15.74
C ARG A 3 -19.30 -50.45 16.11
N TYR A 4 -18.27 -49.63 15.92
CA TYR A 4 -18.40 -48.20 15.58
C TYR A 4 -17.70 -47.96 14.25
N LEU A 5 -18.49 -47.66 13.23
CA LEU A 5 -18.06 -47.34 11.87
C LEU A 5 -17.53 -45.89 11.88
N TRP A 6 -16.23 -45.72 11.65
CA TRP A 6 -15.69 -44.46 11.16
C TRP A 6 -15.90 -44.42 9.66
N VAL A 7 -16.78 -43.53 9.20
CA VAL A 7 -16.87 -43.18 7.78
C VAL A 7 -15.69 -42.27 7.48
N VAL A 8 -14.66 -42.87 6.88
CA VAL A 8 -13.53 -42.15 6.29
C VAL A 8 -14.02 -41.53 4.98
N PHE A 9 -14.19 -40.21 4.94
CA PHE A 9 -14.25 -39.47 3.68
C PHE A 9 -12.82 -39.40 3.09
N SER A 10 -12.38 -40.50 2.51
CA SER A 10 -11.24 -40.55 1.59
C SER A 10 -11.79 -40.45 0.18
N GLY A 11 -11.68 -39.28 -0.44
CA GLY A 11 -12.21 -39.08 -1.78
C GLY A 11 -12.40 -37.63 -2.21
N LEU A 12 -11.53 -36.71 -1.80
CA LEU A 12 -11.23 -35.53 -2.60
C LEU A 12 -9.78 -35.74 -3.00
N SER A 13 -9.57 -36.27 -4.21
CA SER A 13 -8.31 -36.02 -4.90
C SER A 13 -8.10 -34.52 -4.81
N LEU A 14 -6.91 -34.11 -4.40
CA LEU A 14 -6.39 -32.78 -4.67
C LEU A 14 -6.70 -32.49 -6.13
N ALA A 15 -7.80 -31.78 -6.36
CA ALA A 15 -7.84 -30.86 -7.47
C ALA A 15 -6.60 -30.05 -7.21
N THR A 16 -5.63 -30.19 -8.12
CA THR A 16 -4.80 -29.06 -8.50
C THR A 16 -5.67 -27.84 -8.27
N VAL A 17 -5.34 -27.04 -7.26
CA VAL A 17 -5.74 -25.63 -7.29
C VAL A 17 -5.12 -25.19 -8.59
N SER A 18 -5.93 -25.26 -9.62
CA SER A 18 -5.74 -24.56 -10.86
C SER A 18 -5.41 -23.17 -10.37
N SER A 19 -4.15 -22.81 -10.48
CA SER A 19 -3.70 -21.42 -10.45
C SER A 19 -4.30 -20.72 -11.67
N THR A 20 -5.63 -20.74 -11.81
CA THR A 20 -6.36 -19.77 -12.59
C THR A 20 -6.49 -18.53 -11.71
N SER A 21 -5.34 -18.00 -11.27
CA SER A 21 -5.19 -16.57 -11.02
C SER A 21 -4.84 -15.84 -12.32
N ASP A 22 -5.03 -16.49 -13.47
CA ASP A 22 -5.45 -15.82 -14.71
C ASP A 22 -6.89 -15.30 -14.57
N ALA A 23 -7.24 -14.62 -13.47
CA ALA A 23 -8.35 -13.66 -13.49
C ALA A 23 -7.84 -12.48 -14.33
N ALA A 24 -7.71 -12.75 -15.62
CA ALA A 24 -7.10 -11.91 -16.62
C ALA A 24 -7.77 -10.54 -16.61
N VAL A 25 -6.97 -9.50 -16.77
CA VAL A 25 -7.50 -8.24 -17.25
C VAL A 25 -8.29 -8.50 -18.51
N LEU A 26 -9.47 -7.92 -18.48
CA LEU A 26 -10.53 -8.21 -19.40
C LEU A 26 -10.30 -7.36 -20.65
N ASP A 27 -10.15 -8.06 -21.76
CA ASP A 27 -10.04 -7.48 -23.10
C ASP A 27 -11.38 -7.02 -23.66
N SER A 28 -12.45 -7.57 -23.12
CA SER A 28 -13.82 -7.20 -23.44
C SER A 28 -14.68 -7.36 -22.19
N PRO A 29 -15.81 -6.64 -22.11
CA PRO A 29 -16.75 -6.75 -20.99
C PRO A 29 -17.22 -8.18 -20.80
N VAL A 30 -17.12 -8.68 -19.57
CA VAL A 30 -17.59 -10.02 -19.19
C VAL A 30 -18.73 -9.91 -18.21
N THR A 31 -19.84 -10.58 -18.49
CA THR A 31 -20.91 -10.72 -17.51
C THR A 31 -20.66 -11.94 -16.64
N ILE A 32 -20.59 -11.72 -15.33
CA ILE A 32 -20.38 -12.78 -14.34
C ILE A 32 -21.72 -13.50 -14.12
N THR A 33 -21.68 -14.80 -14.35
CA THR A 33 -22.78 -15.75 -14.20
C THR A 33 -22.38 -16.82 -13.19
N PRO A 34 -23.32 -17.61 -12.66
CA PRO A 34 -22.96 -18.77 -11.83
C PRO A 34 -22.01 -19.77 -12.53
N ALA A 35 -21.99 -19.82 -13.86
CA ALA A 35 -21.18 -20.77 -14.62
C ALA A 35 -19.70 -20.39 -14.73
N ASN A 36 -19.38 -19.09 -14.81
CA ASN A 36 -18.00 -18.58 -14.96
C ASN A 36 -17.49 -17.85 -13.71
N ARG A 37 -18.29 -17.76 -12.63
CA ARG A 37 -17.92 -17.05 -11.40
C ARG A 37 -16.54 -17.41 -10.86
N ALA A 38 -16.21 -18.70 -10.85
CA ALA A 38 -14.93 -19.17 -10.31
C ALA A 38 -13.72 -18.63 -11.08
N GLU A 39 -13.87 -18.29 -12.36
CA GLU A 39 -12.81 -17.71 -13.22
C GLU A 39 -12.56 -16.23 -12.88
N TYR A 40 -13.55 -15.55 -12.28
CA TYR A 40 -13.50 -14.13 -11.90
C TYR A 40 -13.56 -13.98 -10.38
N THR A 41 -12.97 -14.92 -9.65
CA THR A 41 -12.79 -14.85 -8.20
C THR A 41 -11.31 -14.66 -7.90
N GLY A 42 -10.94 -13.53 -7.28
CA GLY A 42 -9.58 -13.24 -6.85
C GLY A 42 -9.27 -13.81 -5.47
N ILE A 43 -8.00 -14.06 -5.18
CA ILE A 43 -7.50 -14.37 -3.83
C ILE A 43 -6.53 -13.26 -3.44
N LEU A 44 -6.80 -12.61 -2.31
CA LEU A 44 -6.02 -11.50 -1.80
C LEU A 44 -4.82 -11.99 -0.97
N PRO A 45 -3.82 -11.14 -0.69
CA PRO A 45 -2.69 -11.50 0.18
C PRO A 45 -3.11 -11.99 1.57
N THR A 46 -4.19 -11.43 2.12
CA THR A 46 -4.84 -11.87 3.37
C THR A 46 -5.61 -13.20 3.25
N TRP A 47 -5.55 -13.85 2.08
CA TRP A 47 -6.29 -15.07 1.72
C TRP A 47 -7.81 -14.95 1.68
N ARG A 48 -8.34 -13.74 1.85
CA ARG A 48 -9.72 -13.39 1.52
C ARG A 48 -9.97 -13.53 0.01
N LYS A 49 -11.23 -13.61 -0.37
CA LYS A 49 -11.64 -13.69 -1.78
C LYS A 49 -12.31 -12.40 -2.22
N VAL A 50 -12.35 -12.18 -3.53
CA VAL A 50 -13.20 -11.15 -4.14
C VAL A 50 -13.97 -11.76 -5.31
N THR A 51 -15.30 -11.70 -5.25
CA THR A 51 -16.19 -12.31 -6.25
C THR A 51 -17.20 -11.29 -6.79
N PRO A 52 -16.79 -10.38 -7.69
CA PRO A 52 -17.67 -9.34 -8.22
C PRO A 52 -18.91 -9.90 -8.94
N VAL A 53 -19.90 -9.04 -9.14
CA VAL A 53 -21.16 -9.37 -9.83
C VAL A 53 -21.47 -8.38 -10.95
N GLY A 54 -22.35 -8.78 -11.86
CA GLY A 54 -22.72 -7.95 -13.01
C GLY A 54 -21.73 -8.06 -14.15
N THR A 55 -21.57 -6.99 -14.94
CA THR A 55 -20.61 -6.94 -16.04
C THR A 55 -19.35 -6.24 -15.58
N VAL A 56 -18.20 -6.87 -15.76
CA VAL A 56 -16.89 -6.34 -15.39
C VAL A 56 -16.04 -6.06 -16.63
N MET A 57 -15.20 -5.04 -16.54
CA MET A 57 -14.21 -4.68 -17.54
C MET A 57 -13.00 -4.12 -16.83
N SER A 58 -11.79 -4.49 -17.23
CA SER A 58 -10.59 -3.99 -16.56
C SER A 58 -10.28 -2.55 -16.89
N THR A 59 -9.62 -1.89 -15.96
CA THR A 59 -9.13 -0.53 -16.06
C THR A 59 -7.59 -0.52 -16.00
N PRO A 60 -6.95 0.60 -16.36
CA PRO A 60 -5.54 0.81 -16.04
C PRO A 60 -5.25 0.76 -14.53
N ASN A 61 -3.96 0.75 -14.17
CA ASN A 61 -3.46 0.54 -12.80
C ASN A 61 -4.06 1.55 -11.80
N PHE A 62 -4.68 1.03 -10.73
CA PHE A 62 -5.23 1.79 -9.61
C PHE A 62 -6.21 2.91 -10.02
N PRO A 63 -7.43 2.58 -10.51
CA PRO A 63 -8.49 3.56 -10.69
C PRO A 63 -8.92 4.15 -9.35
N THR A 64 -9.00 5.48 -9.27
CA THR A 64 -9.39 6.22 -8.06
C THR A 64 -10.69 6.97 -8.22
N GLN A 65 -11.15 7.18 -9.46
CA GLN A 65 -12.38 7.93 -9.71
C GLN A 65 -13.07 7.51 -11.00
N LEU A 66 -14.39 7.65 -11.02
CA LEU A 66 -15.20 7.56 -12.24
C LEU A 66 -16.19 8.72 -12.33
N ALA A 67 -16.57 9.09 -13.56
CA ALA A 67 -17.65 10.03 -13.79
C ALA A 67 -18.51 9.59 -14.98
N LEU A 68 -19.79 9.94 -14.91
CA LEU A 68 -20.79 9.61 -15.92
C LEU A 68 -21.02 10.82 -16.83
N GLY A 69 -20.85 10.63 -18.13
CA GLY A 69 -21.11 11.64 -19.15
C GLY A 69 -22.42 11.37 -19.90
N PRO A 70 -22.64 12.01 -21.07
CA PRO A 70 -23.77 11.66 -21.93
C PRO A 70 -23.59 10.28 -22.59
N ASP A 71 -22.38 9.98 -23.06
CA ASP A 71 -22.12 8.81 -23.94
C ASP A 71 -21.48 7.61 -23.22
N GLY A 72 -21.24 7.72 -21.91
CA GLY A 72 -20.56 6.65 -21.18
C GLY A 72 -19.90 7.07 -19.88
N VAL A 73 -18.91 6.29 -19.47
CA VAL A 73 -18.19 6.39 -18.20
C VAL A 73 -16.74 6.76 -18.46
N GLY A 74 -16.24 7.83 -17.85
CA GLY A 74 -14.82 8.12 -17.78
C GLY A 74 -14.25 7.55 -16.49
N VAL A 75 -13.14 6.82 -16.57
CA VAL A 75 -12.42 6.27 -15.41
C VAL A 75 -11.04 6.87 -15.35
N LEU A 76 -10.72 7.54 -14.25
CA LEU A 76 -9.40 8.07 -13.94
C LEU A 76 -8.59 7.00 -13.20
N ALA A 77 -7.40 6.69 -13.72
CA ALA A 77 -6.43 5.83 -13.08
C ALA A 77 -5.11 6.57 -12.88
N ASN A 78 -4.58 6.49 -11.66
CA ASN A 78 -3.42 7.24 -11.21
C ASN A 78 -2.54 6.40 -10.28
N GLY A 79 -2.33 5.13 -10.59
CA GLY A 79 -1.54 4.23 -9.77
C GLY A 79 -0.04 4.48 -9.77
N ALA A 80 0.73 3.45 -9.42
CA ALA A 80 2.17 3.50 -9.25
C ALA A 80 2.90 3.48 -10.60
N THR A 81 2.50 4.41 -11.48
CA THR A 81 2.88 4.49 -12.89
C THR A 81 3.38 5.90 -13.24
N PRO A 82 4.21 6.05 -14.29
CA PRO A 82 4.91 7.28 -14.66
C PRO A 82 4.00 8.22 -15.47
N PHE A 83 2.85 7.70 -15.89
CA PHE A 83 1.75 8.40 -16.52
C PHE A 83 0.45 8.01 -15.84
N GLN A 84 -0.54 8.88 -15.93
CA GLN A 84 -1.89 8.66 -15.42
C GLN A 84 -2.86 8.73 -16.58
N THR A 85 -4.00 8.06 -16.47
CA THR A 85 -4.93 7.96 -17.59
C THR A 85 -6.35 8.33 -17.20
N ILE A 86 -7.10 8.80 -18.19
CA ILE A 86 -8.56 8.74 -18.18
C ILE A 86 -8.95 7.86 -19.37
N THR A 87 -9.63 6.75 -19.10
CA THR A 87 -10.18 5.88 -20.14
C THR A 87 -11.69 6.04 -20.17
N TRP A 88 -12.24 6.32 -21.36
CA TRP A 88 -13.68 6.39 -21.56
C TRP A 88 -14.23 5.07 -22.09
N TYR A 89 -15.31 4.63 -21.48
CA TYR A 89 -16.08 3.45 -21.81
C TYR A 89 -17.49 3.89 -22.23
N ASP A 90 -18.12 3.19 -23.17
CA ASP A 90 -19.58 3.33 -23.33
C ASP A 90 -20.32 2.60 -22.19
N TYR A 91 -21.65 2.68 -22.17
CA TYR A 91 -22.44 2.04 -21.12
C TYR A 91 -22.46 0.51 -21.19
N ASP A 92 -21.98 -0.09 -22.28
CA ASP A 92 -21.76 -1.52 -22.40
C ASP A 92 -20.33 -1.91 -22.00
N LEU A 93 -19.60 -0.96 -21.40
CA LEU A 93 -18.22 -1.07 -20.93
C LEU A 93 -17.19 -1.29 -22.06
N GLN A 94 -17.53 -0.98 -23.30
CA GLN A 94 -16.54 -1.00 -24.38
C GLN A 94 -15.67 0.25 -24.31
N ARG A 95 -14.35 0.08 -24.36
CA ARG A 95 -13.41 1.20 -24.37
C ARG A 95 -13.53 1.98 -25.68
N LYS A 96 -13.66 3.30 -25.57
CA LYS A 96 -13.87 4.22 -26.69
C LYS A 96 -12.61 5.01 -27.00
N THR A 97 -12.05 5.68 -26.00
CA THR A 97 -10.91 6.58 -26.17
C THR A 97 -10.18 6.79 -24.85
N ARG A 98 -9.01 7.44 -24.90
CA ARG A 98 -8.16 7.64 -23.72
C ARG A 98 -7.41 8.96 -23.76
N PHE A 99 -7.14 9.48 -22.57
CA PHE A 99 -6.22 10.56 -22.31
C PHE A 99 -5.11 10.04 -21.39
N ALA A 100 -3.87 10.43 -21.65
CA ALA A 100 -2.71 10.11 -20.82
C ALA A 100 -1.95 11.38 -20.46
N ALA A 101 -1.67 11.56 -19.17
CA ALA A 101 -0.86 12.64 -18.64
C ALA A 101 0.50 12.08 -18.20
N LEU A 102 1.58 12.68 -18.68
CA LEU A 102 2.95 12.33 -18.33
C LEU A 102 3.60 13.50 -17.57
N ASN A 103 4.25 13.20 -16.45
CA ASN A 103 4.96 14.23 -15.67
C ASN A 103 6.14 14.86 -16.45
N SER A 104 6.65 14.16 -17.48
CA SER A 104 7.72 14.62 -18.37
C SER A 104 7.19 15.03 -19.76
N ALA A 105 8.07 15.46 -20.67
CA ALA A 105 7.71 15.88 -22.02
C ALA A 105 7.06 14.74 -22.84
N VAL A 106 6.12 15.09 -23.73
CA VAL A 106 5.57 14.13 -24.71
C VAL A 106 6.63 13.82 -25.76
N PRO A 107 6.84 12.54 -26.10
CA PRO A 107 7.56 12.14 -27.31
C PRO A 107 7.09 12.89 -28.57
N GLY A 108 8.00 13.22 -29.50
CA GLY A 108 7.71 13.93 -30.75
C GLY A 108 6.49 13.45 -31.56
N LYS A 109 5.60 14.43 -31.81
CA LYS A 109 4.35 14.49 -32.61
C LYS A 109 3.12 13.71 -32.13
N GLU A 110 2.03 14.48 -32.13
CA GLU A 110 0.69 14.29 -31.60
C GLU A 110 -0.02 13.01 -32.09
N VAL A 111 -0.73 12.36 -31.16
CA VAL A 111 -1.49 11.10 -31.28
C VAL A 111 -0.61 9.86 -31.21
N ALA A 112 -0.35 9.40 -29.98
CA ALA A 112 0.04 8.01 -29.75
C ALA A 112 -1.14 7.11 -30.12
N ILE A 113 -1.03 6.39 -31.23
CA ILE A 113 -2.01 5.36 -31.59
C ILE A 113 -1.75 4.20 -30.63
N ALA A 114 -2.66 3.95 -29.67
CA ALA A 114 -2.58 2.73 -28.87
C ALA A 114 -2.68 1.53 -29.83
N THR A 115 -1.57 0.84 -30.08
CA THR A 115 -1.54 -0.43 -30.81
C THR A 115 -2.14 -1.50 -29.94
N PRO A 116 -2.81 -2.54 -30.51
CA PRO A 116 -3.70 -3.45 -29.80
C PRO A 116 -3.14 -3.79 -28.41
N GLY A 117 -3.49 -3.10 -27.31
CA GLY A 117 -4.24 -1.84 -27.13
C GLY A 117 -4.17 -1.12 -25.76
N GLY A 118 -5.32 -0.71 -25.23
CA GLY A 118 -5.48 -0.07 -23.91
C GLY A 118 -6.49 -0.74 -22.98
N ALA A 119 -6.14 -1.73 -22.16
CA ALA A 119 -6.05 -1.67 -20.70
C ALA A 119 -5.01 -2.71 -20.37
N GLY A 120 -4.05 -2.36 -19.52
CA GLY A 120 -2.88 -3.21 -19.34
C GLY A 120 -3.24 -4.58 -18.87
N ILE A 121 -3.33 -5.51 -19.82
CA ILE A 121 -2.70 -6.81 -19.85
C ILE A 121 -2.41 -7.09 -21.32
N ALA A 122 -1.26 -7.67 -21.56
CA ALA A 122 -0.98 -8.35 -22.80
C ALA A 122 -2.06 -9.37 -23.13
N THR A 123 -2.62 -9.31 -24.33
CA THR A 123 -3.53 -10.32 -24.88
C THR A 123 -2.83 -11.66 -25.19
N ASP A 124 -1.73 -11.93 -24.51
CA ASP A 124 -0.87 -13.09 -24.61
C ASP A 124 -0.30 -13.29 -23.20
N ALA A 125 -0.23 -14.54 -22.69
CA ALA A 125 0.17 -14.93 -21.32
C ALA A 125 1.67 -14.64 -21.00
N ARG A 126 2.15 -13.51 -21.53
CA ARG A 126 3.41 -13.32 -22.22
C ARG A 126 3.81 -11.85 -22.20
N HIS A 127 3.01 -10.90 -21.70
CA HIS A 127 3.46 -9.50 -21.45
C HIS A 127 2.74 -8.80 -20.28
N ALA A 128 2.59 -9.51 -19.16
CA ALA A 128 2.24 -8.85 -17.92
C ALA A 128 3.47 -8.08 -17.44
N GLY A 129 3.54 -6.79 -17.75
CA GLY A 129 4.45 -5.90 -17.04
C GLY A 129 4.80 -4.64 -17.80
N ALA A 130 5.11 -3.63 -16.99
CA ALA A 130 5.68 -2.34 -17.31
C ALA A 130 4.79 -1.31 -18.05
N PRO A 131 5.07 0.01 -17.91
CA PRO A 131 6.27 0.57 -17.25
C PRO A 131 6.00 1.69 -16.25
N GLY A 132 6.83 1.67 -15.19
CA GLY A 132 7.16 2.77 -14.29
C GLY A 132 8.53 3.35 -14.65
N THR A 133 8.58 4.45 -15.40
CA THR A 133 9.81 5.25 -15.52
C THR A 133 9.93 6.18 -14.32
N VAL A 134 10.90 5.95 -13.45
CA VAL A 134 11.45 7.04 -12.63
C VAL A 134 12.47 7.78 -13.51
N TYR A 135 12.11 8.96 -14.01
CA TYR A 135 13.04 9.76 -14.81
C TYR A 135 14.25 10.16 -13.95
N THR A 136 15.44 9.72 -14.35
CA THR A 136 16.68 10.39 -13.94
C THR A 136 16.81 11.68 -14.77
N THR A 137 17.43 12.71 -14.21
CA THR A 137 17.47 14.07 -14.77
C THR A 137 18.23 14.18 -16.11
N ASP A 138 18.88 13.11 -16.56
CA ASP A 138 19.95 13.17 -17.56
C ASP A 138 19.61 12.44 -18.87
N GLN A 139 18.43 11.82 -18.99
CA GLN A 139 18.02 11.14 -20.23
C GLN A 139 17.81 12.11 -21.40
N SER A 140 18.11 11.66 -22.62
CA SER A 140 17.81 12.43 -23.84
C SER A 140 16.29 12.48 -24.09
N ALA A 141 15.81 13.55 -24.73
CA ALA A 141 14.39 13.65 -25.09
C ALA A 141 13.93 12.49 -26.00
N ALA A 142 14.82 11.98 -26.87
CA ALA A 142 14.54 10.88 -27.80
C ALA A 142 14.39 9.51 -27.10
N THR A 143 15.15 9.28 -26.02
CA THR A 143 15.08 8.04 -25.23
C THR A 143 13.81 8.00 -24.37
N ARG A 144 13.51 9.11 -23.67
CA ARG A 144 12.23 9.30 -22.96
C ARG A 144 11.04 9.13 -23.90
N GLU A 145 11.23 9.56 -25.14
CA GLU A 145 10.26 9.44 -26.22
C GLU A 145 9.93 7.97 -26.57
N GLN A 146 10.95 7.13 -26.69
CA GLN A 146 10.82 5.73 -27.05
C GLN A 146 10.21 4.89 -25.92
N GLU A 147 10.61 5.15 -24.67
CA GLU A 147 10.13 4.47 -23.46
C GLU A 147 8.65 4.77 -23.17
N ALA A 148 8.21 6.04 -23.30
CA ALA A 148 6.81 6.40 -23.12
C ALA A 148 5.91 5.82 -24.23
N LYS A 149 6.41 5.73 -25.48
CA LYS A 149 5.72 5.03 -26.58
C LYS A 149 5.60 3.53 -26.30
N ALA A 150 6.64 2.91 -25.75
CA ALA A 150 6.60 1.51 -25.32
C ALA A 150 5.64 1.30 -24.13
N SER A 151 5.59 2.26 -23.21
CA SER A 151 4.71 2.25 -22.03
C SER A 151 3.23 2.29 -22.39
N LEU A 152 2.85 3.22 -23.25
CA LEU A 152 1.49 3.33 -23.78
C LEU A 152 1.10 2.11 -24.62
N LYS A 153 2.08 1.42 -25.22
CA LYS A 153 1.89 0.19 -25.98
C LYS A 153 1.76 -1.05 -25.09
N ALA A 154 2.35 -1.07 -23.90
CA ALA A 154 2.29 -2.18 -22.95
C ALA A 154 0.93 -2.29 -22.24
N GLU A 155 0.13 -1.22 -22.21
CA GLU A 155 -1.23 -1.26 -21.63
C GLU A 155 -2.29 -1.98 -22.52
N ALA A 156 -1.92 -3.04 -23.24
CA ALA A 156 -2.53 -3.59 -24.48
C ALA A 156 -3.98 -4.24 -24.57
N ASN A 157 -5.11 -3.53 -24.81
CA ASN A 157 -6.41 -4.00 -25.43
C ASN A 157 -6.36 -4.59 -26.89
N PRO A 158 -7.02 -5.69 -27.22
CA PRO A 158 -7.05 -6.21 -28.61
C PRO A 158 -7.62 -5.26 -29.68
N LYS A 159 -8.34 -4.18 -29.30
CA LYS A 159 -8.75 -3.08 -30.20
C LYS A 159 -7.95 -1.80 -29.94
N LYS A 160 -7.43 -1.18 -31.02
CA LYS A 160 -6.77 0.14 -30.97
C LYS A 160 -7.76 1.18 -30.43
N ILE A 161 -7.42 1.84 -29.33
CA ILE A 161 -8.18 2.98 -28.80
C ILE A 161 -7.43 4.28 -29.13
N PRO A 162 -8.10 5.31 -29.67
CA PRO A 162 -7.49 6.62 -29.83
C PRO A 162 -7.00 7.14 -28.46
N THR A 163 -5.74 7.60 -28.40
CA THR A 163 -5.16 8.14 -27.17
C THR A 163 -4.55 9.51 -27.42
N LEU A 164 -4.98 10.51 -26.64
CA LEU A 164 -4.29 11.79 -26.54
C LEU A 164 -3.30 11.71 -25.37
N ALA A 165 -2.01 11.93 -25.64
CA ALA A 165 -0.99 12.02 -24.60
C ALA A 165 -0.48 13.45 -24.50
N ILE A 166 -0.41 13.98 -23.28
CA ILE A 166 0.22 15.26 -22.98
C ILE A 166 1.32 15.10 -21.93
N GLY A 167 2.25 16.04 -21.91
CA GLY A 167 3.46 16.00 -21.11
C GLY A 167 3.52 17.20 -20.18
N HIS A 168 4.39 17.14 -19.18
CA HIS A 168 4.42 18.09 -18.06
C HIS A 168 3.04 18.22 -17.40
N ALA A 169 2.35 17.09 -17.30
CA ALA A 169 1.01 16.95 -16.76
C ALA A 169 0.96 15.81 -15.75
N ASP A 170 -0.02 15.85 -14.87
CA ASP A 170 -0.25 14.80 -13.87
C ASP A 170 -1.77 14.64 -13.73
N LEU A 171 -2.24 13.55 -13.15
CA LEU A 171 -3.64 13.40 -12.74
C LEU A 171 -3.71 12.86 -11.31
N PHE A 172 -4.67 13.36 -10.55
CA PHE A 172 -4.89 12.91 -9.18
C PHE A 172 -6.20 12.15 -9.00
N GLN A 173 -7.24 12.69 -8.36
CA GLN A 173 -8.46 11.89 -8.10
C GLN A 173 -9.76 12.55 -8.60
N GLY A 174 -9.71 13.77 -9.13
CA GLY A 174 -10.89 14.51 -9.56
C GLY A 174 -11.18 14.31 -11.03
N LEU A 175 -12.40 13.85 -11.34
CA LEU A 175 -12.93 13.72 -12.69
C LEU A 175 -14.44 14.01 -12.67
N ILE A 176 -14.92 14.90 -13.54
CA ILE A 176 -16.36 15.07 -13.80
C ILE A 176 -16.63 15.24 -15.29
N ALA A 177 -17.84 14.90 -15.71
CA ALA A 177 -18.39 15.36 -16.98
C ALA A 177 -19.06 16.74 -16.81
N GLY A 178 -18.91 17.58 -17.82
CA GLY A 178 -19.52 18.90 -17.95
C GLY A 178 -20.34 19.02 -19.24
N PRO A 179 -20.83 20.23 -19.56
CA PRO A 179 -21.61 20.48 -20.77
C PRO A 179 -20.79 20.27 -22.04
N ASN A 180 -21.48 20.11 -23.17
CA ASN A 180 -20.86 20.04 -24.51
C ASN A 180 -19.75 18.98 -24.61
N HIS A 181 -19.97 17.80 -24.04
CA HIS A 181 -19.02 16.68 -24.02
C HIS A 181 -17.62 17.06 -23.47
N THR A 182 -17.55 18.09 -22.61
CA THR A 182 -16.32 18.50 -21.92
C THR A 182 -16.19 17.73 -20.62
N TRP A 183 -15.00 17.22 -20.32
CA TRP A 183 -14.65 16.56 -19.08
C TRP A 183 -13.58 17.38 -18.36
N PHE A 184 -13.68 17.49 -17.04
CA PHE A 184 -12.69 18.19 -16.23
C PHE A 184 -11.95 17.20 -15.36
N ALA A 185 -10.62 17.29 -15.34
CA ALA A 185 -9.78 16.42 -14.53
C ALA A 185 -8.72 17.21 -13.75
N THR A 186 -8.53 16.87 -12.48
CA THR A 186 -7.54 17.51 -11.62
C THR A 186 -6.14 16.97 -11.86
N GLY A 187 -5.16 17.87 -11.84
CA GLY A 187 -3.79 17.58 -12.17
C GLY A 187 -2.82 17.44 -11.00
N GLY A 188 -3.26 17.33 -9.75
CA GLY A 188 -2.38 17.11 -8.59
C GLY A 188 -1.09 17.94 -8.61
N ASN A 189 0.06 17.28 -8.79
CA ASN A 189 1.39 17.90 -8.85
C ASN A 189 1.55 18.98 -9.92
N ALA A 190 0.80 18.92 -11.02
CA ALA A 190 0.83 19.91 -12.10
C ALA A 190 0.13 21.24 -11.72
N ASN A 191 -0.54 21.32 -10.56
CA ASN A 191 -1.31 22.48 -10.12
C ASN A 191 -2.27 23.00 -11.19
N ALA A 192 -2.98 22.10 -11.86
CA ALA A 192 -3.87 22.48 -12.94
C ALA A 192 -5.16 21.65 -12.95
N VAL A 193 -6.17 22.15 -13.65
CA VAL A 193 -7.32 21.38 -14.11
C VAL A 193 -7.32 21.34 -15.63
N TYR A 194 -7.48 20.16 -16.20
CA TYR A 194 -7.56 19.94 -17.64
C TYR A 194 -9.02 19.89 -18.08
N ALA A 195 -9.37 20.66 -19.11
CA ALA A 195 -10.65 20.56 -19.80
C ALA A 195 -10.48 19.77 -21.10
N LEU A 196 -11.11 18.61 -21.18
CA LEU A 196 -10.96 17.62 -22.23
C LEU A 196 -12.27 17.49 -23.00
N GLN A 197 -12.28 17.85 -24.28
CA GLN A 197 -13.44 17.67 -25.14
C GLN A 197 -13.38 16.27 -25.77
N VAL A 198 -14.44 15.49 -25.59
CA VAL A 198 -14.51 14.09 -26.05
C VAL A 198 -15.60 13.95 -27.09
N GLU A 199 -15.22 13.91 -28.37
CA GLU A 199 -16.16 13.86 -29.49
C GLU A 199 -15.68 12.84 -30.54
N ASN A 200 -16.60 12.04 -31.08
CA ASN A 200 -16.31 11.05 -32.12
C ASN A 200 -15.12 10.12 -31.75
N GLU A 201 -15.08 9.66 -30.50
CA GLU A 201 -14.00 8.83 -29.94
C GLU A 201 -12.61 9.48 -29.95
N ARG A 202 -12.54 10.81 -30.09
CA ARG A 202 -11.30 11.59 -29.97
C ARG A 202 -11.35 12.50 -28.76
N VAL A 203 -10.19 12.65 -28.13
CA VAL A 203 -9.99 13.56 -27.01
C VAL A 203 -9.16 14.74 -27.48
N HIS A 204 -9.59 15.94 -27.12
CA HIS A 204 -8.87 17.18 -27.36
C HIS A 204 -8.70 17.93 -26.04
N LEU A 205 -7.46 18.34 -25.72
CA LEU A 205 -7.23 19.26 -24.62
C LEU A 205 -7.69 20.66 -25.05
N SER A 206 -8.84 21.08 -24.55
CA SER A 206 -9.45 22.37 -24.88
C SER A 206 -8.87 23.52 -24.06
N HIS A 207 -8.54 23.26 -22.79
CA HIS A 207 -8.01 24.28 -21.89
C HIS A 207 -7.26 23.68 -20.70
N VAL A 208 -6.34 24.47 -20.12
CA VAL A 208 -5.64 24.17 -18.87
C VAL A 208 -5.84 25.34 -17.91
N TYR A 209 -6.50 25.10 -16.79
CA TYR A 209 -6.69 26.09 -15.74
C TYR A 209 -5.60 25.91 -14.68
N HIS A 210 -4.60 26.79 -14.68
CA HIS A 210 -3.53 26.76 -13.68
C HIS A 210 -4.01 27.32 -12.34
N LEU A 211 -3.61 26.65 -11.26
CA LEU A 211 -3.97 26.97 -9.89
C LEU A 211 -2.73 27.36 -9.10
N ALA A 212 -2.91 28.28 -8.15
CA ALA A 212 -1.83 28.84 -7.35
C ALA A 212 -2.01 28.48 -5.89
N TRP A 213 -0.93 28.06 -5.24
CA TRP A 213 -0.92 27.81 -3.80
C TRP A 213 -1.37 29.05 -3.02
N GLN A 214 -2.10 28.81 -1.91
CA GLN A 214 -2.62 29.84 -1.02
C GLN A 214 -2.01 29.69 0.38
N PRO A 215 -1.62 30.80 1.02
CA PRO A 215 -1.13 30.75 2.39
C PRO A 215 -2.19 30.35 3.39
N PHE A 216 -1.83 29.41 4.26
CA PHE A 216 -2.65 28.97 5.38
C PHE A 216 -2.94 30.13 6.33
N PRO A 217 -4.19 30.27 6.83
CA PRO A 217 -4.48 31.04 8.02
C PRO A 217 -3.57 30.56 9.16
N LYS A 218 -2.98 31.49 9.93
CA LYS A 218 -2.12 31.09 11.04
C LYS A 218 -2.85 30.23 12.06
N ASN A 219 -4.16 30.34 12.20
CA ASN A 219 -4.99 29.57 13.13
C ASN A 219 -5.42 28.21 12.59
N GLN A 220 -5.10 27.87 11.35
CA GLN A 220 -5.52 26.63 10.72
C GLN A 220 -4.40 25.60 10.69
N TYR A 221 -4.68 24.35 11.06
CA TYR A 221 -3.74 23.24 10.91
C TYR A 221 -3.91 22.53 9.55
N PRO A 222 -2.83 21.99 8.94
CA PRO A 222 -1.45 22.41 9.17
C PRO A 222 -1.28 23.87 8.77
N TYR A 223 -0.54 24.65 9.56
CA TYR A 223 -0.32 26.08 9.31
C TYR A 223 0.96 26.34 8.50
N THR A 224 1.69 25.27 8.16
CA THR A 224 2.86 25.27 7.27
C THR A 224 2.64 24.26 6.17
N TYR A 225 3.24 24.52 5.01
CA TYR A 225 3.19 23.63 3.85
C TYR A 225 3.81 22.27 4.21
N GLN A 226 3.14 21.19 3.84
CA GLN A 226 3.56 19.82 4.18
C GLN A 226 4.07 19.03 2.96
N GLY A 227 3.99 19.58 1.75
CA GLY A 227 4.51 18.92 0.54
C GLY A 227 6.04 18.87 0.47
N ASP A 228 6.58 18.25 -0.58
CA ASP A 228 8.04 18.04 -0.71
C ASP A 228 8.82 19.36 -0.79
N HIS A 229 9.47 19.74 0.32
CA HIS A 229 10.28 20.93 0.45
C HIS A 229 11.55 20.94 -0.43
N ARG A 230 11.94 19.79 -1.00
CA ARG A 230 13.08 19.71 -1.93
C ARG A 230 12.72 20.29 -3.29
N LYS A 231 11.44 20.32 -3.65
CA LYS A 231 10.94 21.01 -4.83
C LYS A 231 10.70 22.48 -4.44
N LYS A 232 11.26 23.43 -5.20
CA LYS A 232 11.21 24.88 -4.87
C LYS A 232 9.80 25.51 -4.89
N SER A 233 8.77 24.76 -5.27
CA SER A 233 7.41 25.28 -5.54
C SER A 233 6.41 24.74 -4.54
N TRP A 234 5.68 25.64 -3.86
CA TRP A 234 4.57 25.27 -3.00
C TRP A 234 3.35 24.98 -3.89
N LEU A 235 2.72 23.82 -3.68
CA LEU A 235 1.68 23.31 -4.58
C LEU A 235 0.27 23.56 -4.02
N TYR A 236 -0.66 23.94 -4.89
CA TYR A 236 -2.10 23.91 -4.60
C TYR A 236 -2.59 22.46 -4.45
N TYR A 237 -2.10 21.59 -5.35
CA TYR A 237 -2.42 20.17 -5.45
C TYR A 237 -3.93 19.89 -5.62
N PRO A 238 -4.49 20.13 -6.82
CA PRO A 238 -5.91 19.95 -7.10
C PRO A 238 -6.32 18.48 -6.92
N ASP A 239 -7.38 18.23 -6.15
CA ASP A 239 -7.83 16.86 -5.81
C ASP A 239 -9.22 16.53 -6.34
N SER A 240 -10.29 17.10 -5.80
CA SER A 240 -11.66 16.91 -6.27
C SER A 240 -12.22 18.17 -6.93
N LEU A 241 -13.27 18.01 -7.74
CA LEU A 241 -13.93 19.12 -8.39
C LEU A 241 -15.44 18.89 -8.60
N VAL A 242 -16.21 19.98 -8.63
CA VAL A 242 -17.65 19.96 -8.95
C VAL A 242 -18.03 21.16 -9.81
N LEU A 243 -18.92 20.94 -10.78
CA LEU A 243 -19.44 21.98 -11.66
C LEU A 243 -20.66 22.66 -11.03
N GLY A 244 -20.69 23.99 -11.04
CA GLY A 244 -21.83 24.78 -10.59
C GLY A 244 -23.10 24.53 -11.44
N PRO A 245 -24.31 24.73 -10.89
CA PRO A 245 -25.57 24.49 -11.60
C PRO A 245 -25.76 25.27 -12.91
N ASP A 246 -25.05 26.39 -13.07
CA ASP A 246 -25.09 27.24 -14.25
C ASP A 246 -24.08 26.84 -15.33
N GLY A 247 -23.25 25.81 -15.07
CA GLY A 247 -22.17 25.39 -15.96
C GLY A 247 -21.07 26.45 -16.15
N ARG A 248 -21.09 27.55 -15.37
CA ARG A 248 -20.16 28.68 -15.53
C ARG A 248 -18.96 28.57 -14.59
N HIS A 249 -19.16 28.00 -13.40
CA HIS A 249 -18.13 27.96 -12.37
C HIS A 249 -17.74 26.53 -12.02
N LEU A 250 -16.44 26.26 -11.98
CA LEU A 250 -15.88 25.02 -11.47
C LEU A 250 -15.29 25.26 -10.08
N TYR A 251 -15.57 24.38 -9.13
CA TYR A 251 -15.03 24.42 -7.77
C TYR A 251 -14.06 23.27 -7.59
N VAL A 252 -12.87 23.52 -7.05
CA VAL A 252 -11.76 22.57 -7.03
C VAL A 252 -11.07 22.60 -5.67
N THR A 253 -10.93 21.46 -4.99
CA THR A 253 -10.21 21.38 -3.71
C THR A 253 -8.70 21.40 -3.95
N GLY A 254 -7.97 22.08 -3.06
CA GLY A 254 -6.51 22.18 -3.09
C GLY A 254 -5.91 21.55 -1.86
N MET A 255 -5.65 20.25 -1.92
CA MET A 255 -5.27 19.40 -0.79
C MET A 255 -4.06 19.96 -0.02
N LEU A 256 -2.99 20.38 -0.71
CA LEU A 256 -1.78 20.91 -0.05
C LEU A 256 -1.84 22.41 0.27
N SER A 257 -2.93 23.08 -0.08
CA SER A 257 -3.14 24.51 0.18
C SER A 257 -4.25 24.81 1.19
N ASN A 258 -4.96 23.77 1.67
CA ASN A 258 -6.15 23.91 2.52
C ASN A 258 -7.16 24.94 1.98
N SER A 259 -7.35 24.94 0.66
CA SER A 259 -8.17 25.95 0.01
C SER A 259 -9.05 25.35 -1.07
N LEU A 260 -10.09 26.10 -1.43
CA LEU A 260 -11.00 25.82 -2.52
C LEU A 260 -10.87 26.93 -3.57
N ALA A 261 -10.72 26.54 -4.83
CA ALA A 261 -10.66 27.43 -5.97
C ALA A 261 -12.01 27.43 -6.68
N ARG A 262 -12.50 28.61 -7.05
CA ARG A 262 -13.62 28.81 -7.97
C ARG A 262 -13.08 29.40 -9.27
N ILE A 263 -13.15 28.62 -10.33
CA ILE A 263 -12.75 29.01 -11.68
C ILE A 263 -14.00 29.44 -12.45
N ASP A 264 -14.01 30.65 -13.02
CA ASP A 264 -14.99 31.04 -14.03
C ASP A 264 -14.54 30.48 -15.39
N LEU A 265 -15.29 29.53 -15.94
CA LEU A 265 -14.92 28.77 -17.14
C LEU A 265 -14.92 29.63 -18.42
N GLN A 266 -15.61 30.78 -18.42
CA GLN A 266 -15.66 31.69 -19.56
C GLN A 266 -14.44 32.61 -19.61
N THR A 267 -14.01 33.11 -18.45
CA THR A 267 -12.94 34.10 -18.33
C THR A 267 -11.59 33.51 -17.92
N GLY A 268 -11.58 32.28 -17.38
CA GLY A 268 -10.41 31.65 -16.76
C GLY A 268 -10.04 32.25 -15.40
N GLN A 269 -10.76 33.25 -14.90
CA GLN A 269 -10.45 33.88 -13.62
C GLN A 269 -10.72 32.92 -12.46
N THR A 270 -9.77 32.85 -11.53
CA THR A 270 -9.86 32.00 -10.35
C THR A 270 -9.91 32.83 -9.07
N ARG A 271 -10.82 32.49 -8.16
CA ARG A 271 -10.90 33.02 -6.79
C ARG A 271 -10.66 31.89 -5.81
N TYR A 272 -9.96 32.17 -4.72
CA TYR A 272 -9.63 31.19 -3.69
C TYR A 272 -10.27 31.54 -2.36
N VAL A 273 -10.57 30.51 -1.56
CA VAL A 273 -11.01 30.63 -0.17
C VAL A 273 -10.39 29.50 0.64
N ASN A 274 -9.92 29.80 1.86
CA ASN A 274 -9.42 28.77 2.75
C ASN A 274 -10.61 27.96 3.31
N VAL A 275 -10.46 26.64 3.34
CA VAL A 275 -11.42 25.66 3.89
C VAL A 275 -10.71 24.85 4.97
N GLY A 276 -11.19 23.68 5.40
CA GLY A 276 -10.52 22.87 6.41
C GLY A 276 -9.25 22.16 5.91
N ALA A 277 -8.73 21.26 6.74
CA ALA A 277 -7.41 20.65 6.55
C ALA A 277 -7.45 19.54 5.48
N TYR A 278 -6.54 19.62 4.50
CA TYR A 278 -6.45 18.68 3.36
C TYR A 278 -7.82 18.39 2.73
N PRO A 279 -8.46 19.41 2.13
CA PRO A 279 -9.77 19.25 1.54
C PRO A 279 -9.73 18.18 0.45
N PHE A 280 -10.54 17.13 0.60
CA PHE A 280 -10.57 15.98 -0.29
C PHE A 280 -11.68 16.13 -1.31
N ALA A 281 -12.96 15.94 -0.93
CA ALA A 281 -14.09 16.03 -1.83
C ALA A 281 -14.82 17.38 -1.73
N VAL A 282 -15.45 17.81 -2.82
CA VAL A 282 -16.38 18.95 -2.83
C VAL A 282 -17.66 18.59 -3.57
N ILE A 283 -18.82 18.90 -2.99
CA ILE A 283 -20.12 18.68 -3.60
C ILE A 283 -21.03 19.90 -3.51
N LEU A 284 -22.09 19.90 -4.32
CA LEU A 284 -23.20 20.85 -4.22
C LEU A 284 -24.30 20.31 -3.31
N ALA A 285 -24.82 21.15 -2.43
CA ALA A 285 -25.94 20.83 -1.55
C ALA A 285 -27.02 21.94 -1.60
N ASP A 286 -28.19 21.64 -1.01
CA ASP A 286 -29.31 22.58 -0.88
C ASP A 286 -29.70 23.23 -2.23
N GLY A 287 -30.02 22.39 -3.22
CA GLY A 287 -30.35 22.85 -4.57
C GLY A 287 -29.21 23.61 -5.27
N GLY A 288 -27.97 23.34 -4.87
CA GLY A 288 -26.78 24.02 -5.38
C GLY A 288 -26.58 25.44 -4.83
N GLN A 289 -27.21 25.81 -3.71
CA GLN A 289 -26.87 27.08 -3.03
C GLN A 289 -25.59 26.96 -2.19
N ARG A 290 -25.24 25.74 -1.74
CA ARG A 290 -24.08 25.49 -0.89
C ARG A 290 -23.03 24.61 -1.55
N LEU A 291 -21.80 24.81 -1.12
CA LEU A 291 -20.70 23.89 -1.32
C LEU A 291 -20.41 23.23 0.03
N VAL A 292 -20.22 21.92 0.03
CA VAL A 292 -19.74 21.18 1.18
C VAL A 292 -18.41 20.56 0.79
N VAL A 293 -17.38 20.77 1.60
CA VAL A 293 -16.02 20.30 1.39
C VAL A 293 -15.66 19.37 2.53
N SER A 294 -15.21 18.15 2.22
CA SER A 294 -14.73 17.22 3.24
C SER A 294 -13.27 17.52 3.58
N ASP A 295 -13.00 17.55 4.87
CA ASP A 295 -11.69 17.91 5.40
C ASP A 295 -11.00 16.60 5.83
N TRP A 296 -10.21 15.99 4.95
CA TRP A 296 -9.68 14.62 5.12
C TRP A 296 -8.82 14.47 6.38
N ALA A 297 -8.08 15.53 6.70
CA ALA A 297 -7.32 15.67 7.94
C ALA A 297 -8.18 16.33 9.04
N GLY A 298 -9.25 17.00 8.66
CA GLY A 298 -10.17 17.58 9.61
C GLY A 298 -11.00 16.51 10.34
N ASP A 299 -12.06 17.02 10.95
CA ASP A 299 -12.97 16.28 11.79
C ASP A 299 -14.42 16.31 11.28
N GLY A 300 -14.57 16.68 10.01
CA GLY A 300 -15.84 16.73 9.32
C GLY A 300 -15.77 17.53 8.02
N VAL A 301 -16.70 18.48 7.87
CA VAL A 301 -16.88 19.21 6.62
C VAL A 301 -16.95 20.73 6.82
N THR A 302 -16.40 21.46 5.85
CA THR A 302 -16.55 22.91 5.73
C THR A 302 -17.69 23.25 4.76
N VAL A 303 -18.65 24.08 5.19
CA VAL A 303 -19.80 24.51 4.37
C VAL A 303 -19.62 25.96 3.92
N LEU A 304 -19.84 26.23 2.64
CA LEU A 304 -19.74 27.56 2.05
C LEU A 304 -21.01 27.96 1.29
N ASP A 305 -21.30 29.25 1.26
CA ASP A 305 -22.25 29.83 0.30
C ASP A 305 -21.59 29.87 -1.08
N ARG A 306 -22.20 29.20 -2.07
CA ARG A 306 -21.63 29.05 -3.41
C ARG A 306 -21.39 30.40 -4.10
N LYS A 307 -22.34 31.34 -3.96
CA LYS A 307 -22.33 32.60 -4.73
C LYS A 307 -21.26 33.55 -4.23
N THR A 308 -21.18 33.73 -2.91
CA THR A 308 -20.27 34.65 -2.24
C THR A 308 -18.89 34.03 -1.99
N LEU A 309 -18.79 32.69 -1.94
CA LEU A 309 -17.65 31.93 -1.40
C LEU A 309 -17.38 32.21 0.09
N GLY A 310 -18.38 32.71 0.83
CA GLY A 310 -18.27 32.87 2.27
C GLY A 310 -18.38 31.51 2.97
N VAL A 311 -17.43 31.21 3.87
CA VAL A 311 -17.56 30.07 4.79
C VAL A 311 -18.73 30.33 5.73
N LEU A 312 -19.70 29.43 5.74
CA LEU A 312 -20.89 29.48 6.60
C LEU A 312 -20.62 28.82 7.96
N GLY A 313 -19.77 27.80 7.97
CA GLY A 313 -19.28 27.14 9.19
C GLY A 313 -18.80 25.72 8.90
N GLU A 314 -18.44 25.02 9.97
CA GLU A 314 -17.96 23.64 9.96
C GLU A 314 -19.00 22.73 10.60
N VAL A 315 -19.07 21.47 10.16
CA VAL A 315 -19.88 20.42 10.79
C VAL A 315 -18.98 19.25 11.11
N HIS A 316 -18.77 19.00 12.41
CA HIS A 316 -17.99 17.87 12.89
C HIS A 316 -18.77 16.56 12.69
N THR A 317 -18.12 15.55 12.11
CA THR A 317 -18.67 14.22 11.85
C THR A 317 -18.11 13.17 12.80
N ALA A 318 -16.86 13.33 13.25
CA ALA A 318 -16.26 12.37 14.16
C ALA A 318 -16.82 12.42 15.60
N PRO A 319 -16.68 11.31 16.36
CA PRO A 319 -17.11 11.26 17.74
C PRO A 319 -16.46 12.34 18.61
N VAL A 320 -17.25 12.95 19.50
CA VAL A 320 -16.72 13.85 20.54
C VAL A 320 -16.12 13.01 21.65
N LEU A 321 -14.80 12.86 21.65
CA LEU A 321 -14.13 11.96 22.59
C LEU A 321 -13.77 12.65 23.93
N GLY A 322 -14.07 13.94 24.09
CA GLY A 322 -13.97 14.66 25.37
C GLY A 322 -14.19 16.18 25.26
N PRO A 323 -14.25 16.93 26.38
CA PRO A 323 -14.58 18.37 26.40
C PRO A 323 -13.58 19.28 25.66
N ARG A 324 -12.41 18.73 25.31
CA ARG A 324 -11.33 19.41 24.59
C ARG A 324 -10.99 18.71 23.26
N SER A 325 -11.73 17.68 22.87
CA SER A 325 -11.51 16.99 21.60
C SER A 325 -11.89 17.92 20.45
N VAL A 326 -10.96 18.20 19.55
CA VAL A 326 -11.33 18.34 18.14
C VAL A 326 -11.16 16.96 17.52
N ALA A 327 -11.91 16.61 16.48
CA ALA A 327 -12.22 15.22 16.16
C ALA A 327 -11.46 14.74 14.89
N ALA A 328 -10.18 15.13 14.77
CA ALA A 328 -9.37 14.84 13.57
C ALA A 328 -9.29 13.34 13.27
N GLY A 329 -8.75 12.90 12.14
CA GLY A 329 -8.47 11.46 11.91
C GLY A 329 -9.68 10.55 11.72
N ALA A 330 -10.88 11.10 11.54
CA ALA A 330 -12.07 10.36 11.07
C ALA A 330 -11.99 9.98 9.60
N HIS A 331 -11.16 10.72 8.85
CA HIS A 331 -11.04 10.73 7.40
C HIS A 331 -12.38 10.94 6.70
N PRO A 332 -12.97 12.15 6.82
CA PRO A 332 -14.10 12.56 5.99
C PRO A 332 -13.66 12.53 4.52
N THR A 333 -14.09 11.51 3.77
CA THR A 333 -13.69 11.28 2.37
C THR A 333 -14.84 11.63 1.43
N ALA A 334 -15.58 10.64 0.96
CA ALA A 334 -16.64 10.78 -0.03
C ALA A 334 -17.89 11.42 0.58
N MET A 335 -18.61 12.18 -0.25
CA MET A 335 -19.86 12.81 0.12
C MET A 335 -20.90 12.65 -0.97
N VAL A 336 -22.18 12.55 -0.59
CA VAL A 336 -23.29 12.61 -1.53
C VAL A 336 -24.45 13.44 -0.98
N ALA A 337 -24.97 14.35 -1.81
CA ALA A 337 -26.14 15.14 -1.43
C ALA A 337 -27.42 14.30 -1.52
N VAL A 338 -28.33 14.51 -0.57
CA VAL A 338 -29.69 13.97 -0.65
C VAL A 338 -30.50 14.85 -1.61
N PRO A 339 -31.10 14.29 -2.69
CA PRO A 339 -31.84 15.09 -3.66
C PRO A 339 -32.96 15.91 -3.02
N ASN A 340 -33.05 17.20 -3.41
CA ASN A 340 -34.05 18.16 -2.93
C ASN A 340 -34.06 18.37 -1.39
N SER A 341 -32.91 18.16 -0.73
CA SER A 341 -32.71 18.37 0.70
C SER A 341 -31.44 19.20 0.97
N PRO A 342 -31.33 19.90 2.12
CA PRO A 342 -30.05 20.42 2.60
C PRO A 342 -29.11 19.32 3.10
N ASP A 343 -29.58 18.07 3.20
CA ASP A 343 -28.82 16.98 3.79
C ASP A 343 -27.69 16.47 2.87
N VAL A 344 -26.58 16.09 3.49
CA VAL A 344 -25.41 15.46 2.85
C VAL A 344 -25.00 14.27 3.69
N TRP A 345 -24.73 13.13 3.04
CA TRP A 345 -24.04 12.01 3.67
C TRP A 345 -22.53 12.18 3.50
N VAL A 346 -21.79 11.97 4.58
CA VAL A 346 -20.34 12.01 4.66
C VAL A 346 -19.85 10.63 5.09
N ALA A 347 -18.85 10.09 4.39
CA ALA A 347 -18.14 8.90 4.82
C ALA A 347 -16.92 9.30 5.66
N ASP A 348 -16.82 8.77 6.88
CA ASP A 348 -15.66 8.89 7.75
C ASP A 348 -14.88 7.57 7.67
N ALA A 349 -13.98 7.48 6.69
CA ALA A 349 -13.35 6.23 6.26
C ALA A 349 -12.60 5.51 7.39
N ASN A 350 -11.90 6.26 8.25
CA ASN A 350 -11.09 5.66 9.31
C ASN A 350 -11.92 5.09 10.46
N SER A 351 -13.15 5.60 10.64
CA SER A 351 -14.04 5.23 11.76
C SER A 351 -15.20 4.31 11.37
N ASP A 352 -15.21 3.83 10.12
CA ASP A 352 -16.28 3.01 9.55
C ASP A 352 -17.67 3.60 9.79
N ALA A 353 -17.82 4.92 9.60
CA ALA A 353 -19.05 5.64 9.90
C ALA A 353 -19.58 6.43 8.70
N LEU A 354 -20.90 6.52 8.62
CA LEU A 354 -21.62 7.38 7.68
C LEU A 354 -22.42 8.41 8.46
N VAL A 355 -22.15 9.68 8.23
CA VAL A 355 -22.77 10.79 8.96
C VAL A 355 -23.65 11.61 8.02
N GLU A 356 -24.94 11.65 8.30
CA GLU A 356 -25.89 12.58 7.67
C GLU A 356 -25.75 13.94 8.34
N ILE A 357 -25.41 14.98 7.60
CA ILE A 357 -25.33 16.36 8.07
C ILE A 357 -26.33 17.26 7.37
N ASP A 358 -26.81 18.30 8.05
CA ASP A 358 -27.63 19.36 7.48
C ASP A 358 -26.74 20.56 7.13
N SER A 359 -26.61 20.86 5.84
CA SER A 359 -25.77 21.97 5.35
C SER A 359 -26.34 23.38 5.64
N VAL A 360 -27.60 23.48 6.08
CA VAL A 360 -28.24 24.76 6.46
C VAL A 360 -28.11 24.99 7.96
N THR A 361 -28.44 23.99 8.78
CA THR A 361 -28.38 24.13 10.24
C THR A 361 -26.99 23.87 10.82
N LEU A 362 -26.07 23.36 9.99
CA LEU A 362 -24.67 23.05 10.33
C LEU A 362 -24.57 22.04 11.48
N ARG A 363 -25.32 20.95 11.37
CA ARG A 363 -25.39 19.92 12.42
C ARG A 363 -25.43 18.50 11.85
N PRO A 364 -24.81 17.52 12.52
CA PRO A 364 -25.06 16.12 12.25
C PRO A 364 -26.50 15.75 12.66
N LYS A 365 -27.12 14.86 11.87
CA LYS A 365 -28.50 14.35 12.04
C LYS A 365 -28.55 12.88 12.39
N LYS A 366 -27.76 12.06 11.70
CA LYS A 366 -27.75 10.60 11.85
C LYS A 366 -26.33 10.07 11.66
N VAL A 367 -25.98 9.04 12.42
CA VAL A 367 -24.74 8.28 12.26
C VAL A 367 -25.12 6.81 12.03
N ILE A 368 -24.54 6.19 11.02
CA ILE A 368 -24.63 4.76 10.74
C ILE A 368 -23.23 4.18 10.91
N SER A 369 -23.10 3.09 11.67
CA SER A 369 -21.90 2.26 11.66
C SER A 369 -21.96 1.35 10.43
N ASP A 370 -20.90 1.39 9.62
CA ASP A 370 -20.76 0.60 8.39
C ASP A 370 -20.08 -0.75 8.62
N SER A 371 -19.80 -1.09 9.88
CA SER A 371 -19.13 -2.33 10.27
C SER A 371 -19.81 -3.57 9.67
N PRO A 372 -19.06 -4.56 9.17
CA PRO A 372 -19.61 -5.72 8.47
C PRO A 372 -20.50 -6.59 9.39
N TYR A 373 -20.23 -6.56 10.69
CA TYR A 373 -21.00 -7.25 11.72
C TYR A 373 -20.98 -6.48 13.05
N PRO A 374 -21.90 -6.80 13.99
CA PRO A 374 -21.91 -6.15 15.30
C PRO A 374 -20.57 -6.29 16.01
N ASP A 375 -20.06 -5.16 16.52
CA ASP A 375 -18.80 -5.05 17.26
C ASP A 375 -17.53 -5.43 16.47
N ALA A 376 -17.58 -5.40 15.13
CA ALA A 376 -16.37 -5.54 14.33
C ALA A 376 -15.38 -4.40 14.65
N PRO A 377 -14.08 -4.68 14.81
CA PRO A 377 -13.08 -3.62 14.85
C PRO A 377 -13.01 -2.87 13.50
N PRO A 378 -12.41 -1.66 13.45
CA PRO A 378 -12.34 -0.86 12.23
C PRO A 378 -11.62 -1.56 11.06
N GLY A 379 -12.02 -1.20 9.85
CA GLY A 379 -11.37 -1.62 8.59
C GLY A 379 -12.31 -1.73 7.39
N SER A 380 -13.53 -1.18 7.43
CA SER A 380 -14.47 -1.18 6.30
C SER A 380 -14.07 -0.17 5.23
N TYR A 381 -13.55 0.99 5.65
CA TYR A 381 -13.06 2.07 4.78
C TYR A 381 -14.09 2.54 3.74
N PRO A 382 -15.20 3.17 4.17
CA PRO A 382 -16.18 3.74 3.25
C PRO A 382 -15.55 4.89 2.45
N ASP A 383 -15.37 4.66 1.15
CA ASP A 383 -14.50 5.48 0.29
C ASP A 383 -15.22 6.09 -0.91
N GLY A 384 -16.46 5.66 -1.18
CA GLY A 384 -17.29 6.17 -2.27
C GLY A 384 -18.78 6.12 -1.93
N LEU A 385 -19.53 7.17 -2.27
CA LEU A 385 -20.97 7.27 -1.97
C LEU A 385 -21.80 7.59 -3.21
N ALA A 386 -22.98 6.96 -3.31
CA ALA A 386 -24.01 7.32 -4.28
C ALA A 386 -25.40 7.25 -3.64
N TYR A 387 -26.32 8.12 -4.07
CA TYR A 387 -27.68 8.14 -3.56
C TYR A 387 -28.68 8.05 -4.70
N SER A 388 -29.55 7.03 -4.66
CA SER A 388 -30.57 6.84 -5.70
C SER A 388 -31.79 6.12 -5.15
N GLN A 389 -32.98 6.55 -5.55
CA GLN A 389 -34.26 5.91 -5.20
C GLN A 389 -34.45 5.72 -3.67
N GLY A 390 -34.01 6.68 -2.86
CA GLY A 390 -34.13 6.60 -1.39
C GLY A 390 -33.14 5.63 -0.73
N ARG A 391 -32.15 5.13 -1.48
CA ARG A 391 -31.08 4.26 -1.00
C ARG A 391 -29.73 4.98 -1.05
N LEU A 392 -28.93 4.76 -0.01
CA LEU A 392 -27.53 5.15 0.05
C LEU A 392 -26.68 3.91 -0.29
N PHE A 393 -25.79 4.05 -1.26
CA PHE A 393 -24.82 3.04 -1.67
C PHE A 393 -23.45 3.49 -1.21
N VAL A 394 -22.68 2.58 -0.62
CA VAL A 394 -21.39 2.87 -0.01
C VAL A 394 -20.37 1.85 -0.46
N ALA A 395 -19.29 2.31 -1.09
CA ALA A 395 -18.16 1.47 -1.44
C ALA A 395 -17.25 1.31 -0.22
N ASN A 396 -17.15 0.08 0.29
CA ASN A 396 -16.27 -0.28 1.38
C ASN A 396 -14.96 -0.84 0.83
N ALA A 397 -13.92 -0.02 0.80
CA ALA A 397 -12.64 -0.38 0.22
C ALA A 397 -11.97 -1.56 0.95
N GLY A 398 -12.18 -1.67 2.26
CA GLY A 398 -11.66 -2.78 3.04
C GLY A 398 -12.45 -4.08 2.85
N ASN A 399 -13.79 -3.99 2.84
CA ASN A 399 -14.70 -5.15 2.75
C ASN A 399 -14.91 -5.68 1.33
N ASP A 400 -14.40 -4.98 0.32
CA ASP A 400 -14.58 -5.38 -1.08
C ASP A 400 -16.06 -5.55 -1.47
N ASP A 401 -16.90 -4.63 -0.96
CA ASP A 401 -18.33 -4.62 -1.18
C ASP A 401 -18.92 -3.21 -1.40
N ILE A 402 -20.15 -3.18 -1.91
CA ILE A 402 -21.04 -2.02 -1.82
C ILE A 402 -22.14 -2.29 -0.79
N ALA A 403 -22.11 -1.61 0.34
CA ALA A 403 -23.21 -1.62 1.30
C ALA A 403 -24.39 -0.79 0.81
N VAL A 404 -25.60 -1.34 0.91
CA VAL A 404 -26.84 -0.67 0.52
C VAL A 404 -27.67 -0.38 1.74
N TYR A 405 -27.95 0.90 2.01
CA TYR A 405 -28.76 1.36 3.13
C TYR A 405 -30.06 1.99 2.63
N ASN A 406 -31.12 1.85 3.42
CA ASN A 406 -32.29 2.71 3.27
C ASN A 406 -31.92 4.11 3.79
N GLY A 407 -31.92 5.11 2.91
CA GLY A 407 -31.42 6.46 3.21
C GLY A 407 -32.21 7.19 4.31
N GLN A 408 -33.48 6.85 4.50
CA GLN A 408 -34.31 7.47 5.52
C GLN A 408 -34.08 6.86 6.91
N THR A 409 -34.09 5.53 6.99
CA THR A 409 -34.03 4.79 8.26
C THR A 409 -32.61 4.47 8.71
N GLY A 410 -31.62 4.49 7.79
CA GLY A 410 -30.26 4.03 8.04
C GLY A 410 -30.11 2.52 8.16
N LYS A 411 -31.16 1.74 7.87
CA LYS A 411 -31.10 0.28 7.93
C LYS A 411 -30.34 -0.29 6.72
N ARG A 412 -29.33 -1.14 6.97
CA ARG A 412 -28.66 -1.93 5.92
C ARG A 412 -29.64 -2.92 5.28
N LEU A 413 -29.75 -2.86 3.96
CA LEU A 413 -30.59 -3.70 3.12
C LEU A 413 -29.82 -4.93 2.59
N GLY A 414 -28.52 -4.80 2.37
CA GLY A 414 -27.64 -5.87 1.94
C GLY A 414 -26.31 -5.34 1.40
N LEU A 415 -25.50 -6.26 0.85
CA LEU A 415 -24.19 -5.97 0.27
C LEU A 415 -24.15 -6.46 -1.19
N ILE A 416 -23.40 -5.75 -2.03
CA ILE A 416 -23.09 -6.14 -3.41
C ILE A 416 -21.58 -6.44 -3.48
N PRO A 417 -21.15 -7.68 -3.77
CA PRO A 417 -19.74 -8.01 -3.92
C PRO A 417 -19.05 -7.21 -5.03
N THR A 418 -17.80 -6.82 -4.80
CA THR A 418 -16.95 -6.17 -5.79
C THR A 418 -15.63 -6.91 -5.97
N ALA A 419 -14.78 -6.37 -6.86
CA ALA A 419 -13.37 -6.67 -6.89
C ALA A 419 -12.64 -5.89 -5.76
N TRP A 420 -11.33 -6.11 -5.60
CA TRP A 420 -10.51 -5.59 -4.51
C TRP A 420 -10.39 -4.06 -4.52
N TYR A 421 -10.71 -3.46 -3.38
CA TYR A 421 -10.58 -2.05 -3.06
C TYR A 421 -11.51 -1.13 -3.89
N PRO A 422 -12.85 -1.24 -3.78
CA PRO A 422 -13.78 -0.33 -4.45
C PRO A 422 -13.56 1.13 -4.01
N SER A 423 -13.09 1.98 -4.93
CA SER A 423 -12.58 3.33 -4.62
C SER A 423 -13.52 4.46 -5.03
N ALA A 424 -14.44 4.22 -5.98
CA ALA A 424 -15.48 5.17 -6.38
C ALA A 424 -16.70 4.48 -7.03
N ILE A 425 -17.86 5.13 -6.91
CA ILE A 425 -19.13 4.66 -7.46
C ILE A 425 -19.95 5.79 -8.08
N ALA A 426 -20.75 5.48 -9.10
CA ALA A 426 -21.79 6.38 -9.58
C ALA A 426 -22.99 5.60 -10.14
N ILE A 427 -24.15 6.25 -10.19
CA ILE A 427 -25.41 5.64 -10.65
C ILE A 427 -25.97 6.42 -11.83
N GLN A 428 -26.42 5.70 -12.86
CA GLN A 428 -27.21 6.24 -13.95
C GLN A 428 -28.35 5.32 -14.35
N GLY A 429 -29.57 5.87 -14.27
CA GLY A 429 -30.78 5.08 -14.40
C GLY A 429 -30.81 3.96 -13.36
N GLU A 430 -30.92 2.72 -13.84
CA GLU A 430 -30.91 1.51 -13.01
C GLU A 430 -29.56 0.77 -13.06
N ASN A 431 -28.46 1.47 -13.35
CA ASN A 431 -27.12 0.88 -13.36
C ASN A 431 -26.22 1.58 -12.34
N LEU A 432 -25.59 0.77 -11.49
CA LEU A 432 -24.49 1.18 -10.62
C LEU A 432 -23.17 0.85 -11.30
N TYR A 433 -22.28 1.83 -11.38
CA TYR A 433 -20.91 1.68 -11.83
C TYR A 433 -19.98 1.75 -10.62
N VAL A 434 -19.05 0.82 -10.53
CA VAL A 434 -18.06 0.73 -9.45
C VAL A 434 -16.68 0.63 -10.08
N VAL A 435 -15.71 1.38 -9.59
CA VAL A 435 -14.30 1.12 -9.87
C VAL A 435 -13.63 0.54 -8.63
N ALA A 436 -12.87 -0.53 -8.83
CA ALA A 436 -12.07 -1.19 -7.80
C ALA A 436 -10.60 -1.06 -8.14
N ALA A 437 -9.82 -0.49 -7.22
CA ALA A 437 -8.46 -0.02 -7.45
C ALA A 437 -7.47 -1.17 -7.70
N LYS A 438 -7.62 -2.29 -6.98
CA LYS A 438 -6.67 -3.41 -6.99
C LYS A 438 -7.18 -4.65 -7.75
N GLY A 439 -8.40 -4.57 -8.28
CA GLY A 439 -8.98 -5.59 -9.16
C GLY A 439 -9.04 -6.97 -8.52
N PHE A 440 -8.45 -7.99 -9.15
CA PHE A 440 -8.54 -9.37 -8.66
C PHE A 440 -7.35 -9.80 -7.78
N GLY A 441 -6.49 -8.85 -7.39
CA GLY A 441 -5.20 -9.14 -6.77
C GLY A 441 -4.11 -9.44 -7.79
N THR A 442 -2.97 -9.90 -7.29
CA THR A 442 -1.79 -10.24 -8.08
C THR A 442 -1.63 -11.75 -8.20
N GLY A 443 -0.88 -12.17 -9.22
CA GLY A 443 -0.40 -13.54 -9.38
C GLY A 443 1.12 -13.61 -9.33
N PRO A 444 1.72 -14.68 -9.88
CA PRO A 444 3.17 -14.76 -10.06
C PRO A 444 3.70 -13.55 -10.82
N ASN A 445 4.82 -12.97 -10.38
CA ASN A 445 5.56 -11.95 -11.11
C ASN A 445 6.80 -12.56 -11.77
N LEU A 446 6.62 -13.69 -12.46
CA LEU A 446 7.62 -14.40 -13.27
C LEU A 446 8.32 -13.52 -14.32
N GLN A 447 7.68 -12.39 -14.63
CA GLN A 447 8.15 -11.37 -15.55
C GLN A 447 8.96 -10.27 -14.83
N TRP A 448 9.32 -10.48 -13.56
CA TRP A 448 10.07 -9.55 -12.70
C TRP A 448 9.36 -8.20 -12.57
N GLN A 449 8.04 -8.28 -12.43
CA GLN A 449 7.19 -7.11 -12.26
C GLN A 449 7.25 -6.61 -10.82
N TYR A 450 7.24 -5.29 -10.68
CA TYR A 450 6.93 -4.63 -9.42
C TYR A 450 5.48 -4.88 -9.02
N VAL A 451 5.23 -5.38 -7.81
CA VAL A 451 3.87 -5.61 -7.28
C VAL A 451 2.94 -4.38 -7.45
N GLY A 452 3.45 -3.16 -7.24
CA GLY A 452 2.65 -1.95 -7.38
C GLY A 452 2.14 -1.67 -8.80
N ASN A 453 2.79 -2.20 -9.83
CA ASN A 453 2.33 -2.06 -11.22
C ASN A 453 1.32 -3.15 -11.64
N MET A 454 1.10 -4.17 -10.80
CA MET A 454 0.21 -5.30 -11.05
C MET A 454 -1.22 -5.08 -10.54
N MET A 455 -1.48 -3.95 -9.87
CA MET A 455 -2.81 -3.55 -9.37
C MET A 455 -3.73 -3.03 -10.49
N HIS A 456 -4.03 -3.89 -11.46
CA HIS A 456 -4.99 -3.54 -12.51
C HIS A 456 -6.40 -3.48 -11.92
N GLY A 457 -7.07 -2.34 -12.09
CA GLY A 457 -8.41 -2.18 -11.55
C GLY A 457 -9.51 -2.82 -12.39
N VAL A 458 -10.72 -2.74 -11.85
CA VAL A 458 -11.95 -3.24 -12.50
C VAL A 458 -13.02 -2.16 -12.48
N LEU A 459 -13.66 -1.93 -13.63
CA LEU A 459 -14.92 -1.22 -13.79
C LEU A 459 -16.05 -2.25 -13.84
N GLN A 460 -16.95 -2.19 -12.87
CA GLN A 460 -18.10 -3.08 -12.71
C GLN A 460 -19.39 -2.32 -12.97
N LYS A 461 -20.30 -2.88 -13.77
CA LYS A 461 -21.66 -2.43 -14.01
C LYS A 461 -22.65 -3.42 -13.40
N VAL A 462 -23.42 -2.96 -12.41
CA VAL A 462 -24.43 -3.76 -11.71
C VAL A 462 -25.82 -3.20 -12.02
N SER A 463 -26.73 -4.06 -12.46
CA SER A 463 -28.14 -3.68 -12.63
C SER A 463 -28.85 -3.60 -11.27
N LEU A 464 -29.58 -2.52 -11.06
CA LEU A 464 -30.39 -2.25 -9.86
C LEU A 464 -31.86 -2.66 -10.02
N HIS A 465 -32.29 -3.10 -11.22
CA HIS A 465 -33.69 -3.41 -11.53
C HIS A 465 -34.30 -4.45 -10.57
N ASN A 466 -33.53 -5.48 -10.23
CA ASN A 466 -33.93 -6.60 -9.37
C ASN A 466 -33.07 -6.67 -8.09
N LEU A 467 -32.70 -5.50 -7.57
CA LEU A 467 -31.75 -5.39 -6.46
C LEU A 467 -32.25 -6.16 -5.22
N ASP A 468 -33.51 -5.97 -4.81
CA ASP A 468 -34.05 -6.59 -3.60
C ASP A 468 -34.08 -8.12 -3.69
N GLN A 469 -34.24 -8.71 -4.88
CA GLN A 469 -34.19 -10.18 -5.03
C GLN A 469 -32.75 -10.72 -5.01
N SER A 470 -31.78 -9.91 -5.44
CA SER A 470 -30.38 -10.33 -5.59
C SER A 470 -29.56 -10.11 -4.31
N LEU A 471 -29.89 -9.07 -3.53
CA LEU A 471 -29.20 -8.68 -2.30
C LEU A 471 -29.00 -9.83 -1.30
N PRO A 472 -29.97 -10.72 -1.01
CA PRO A 472 -29.74 -11.79 -0.03
C PRO A 472 -28.60 -12.73 -0.42
N GLN A 473 -28.52 -13.13 -1.69
CA GLN A 473 -27.47 -14.02 -2.18
C GLN A 473 -26.13 -13.30 -2.32
N TRP A 474 -26.16 -12.05 -2.78
CA TRP A 474 -24.97 -11.20 -2.89
C TRP A 474 -24.36 -10.89 -1.51
N THR A 475 -25.19 -10.58 -0.52
CA THR A 475 -24.76 -10.39 0.88
C THR A 475 -24.10 -11.65 1.43
N LYS A 476 -24.65 -12.83 1.14
CA LYS A 476 -24.04 -14.10 1.55
C LYS A 476 -22.67 -14.30 0.88
N THR A 477 -22.51 -13.90 -0.38
CA THR A 477 -21.23 -13.98 -1.08
C THR A 477 -20.21 -13.02 -0.48
N ALA A 478 -20.52 -11.73 -0.34
CA ALA A 478 -19.62 -10.73 0.26
C ALA A 478 -19.12 -11.18 1.64
N LEU A 479 -20.05 -11.51 2.56
CA LEU A 479 -19.68 -11.97 3.90
C LEU A 479 -18.90 -13.30 3.91
N ALA A 480 -19.10 -14.17 2.92
CA ALA A 480 -18.36 -15.44 2.87
C ALA A 480 -16.94 -15.26 2.35
N ASP A 481 -16.76 -14.35 1.39
CA ASP A 481 -15.49 -14.04 0.74
C ASP A 481 -14.50 -13.39 1.73
N ASP A 482 -15.01 -12.58 2.66
CA ASP A 482 -14.22 -11.98 3.75
C ASP A 482 -14.04 -12.87 4.99
N GLY A 483 -14.77 -13.98 5.08
CA GLY A 483 -14.84 -14.78 6.31
C GLY A 483 -15.76 -14.19 7.39
N PHE A 484 -16.54 -13.17 7.06
CA PHE A 484 -17.44 -12.46 7.98
C PHE A 484 -18.79 -13.14 8.24
N SER A 485 -19.09 -14.30 7.62
CA SER A 485 -20.32 -15.01 7.99
C SER A 485 -20.30 -15.46 9.46
N SER A 486 -21.45 -15.47 10.13
CA SER A 486 -21.54 -15.87 11.53
C SER A 486 -21.00 -17.27 11.81
N VAL A 487 -21.16 -18.19 10.85
CA VAL A 487 -20.63 -19.56 10.93
C VAL A 487 -19.10 -19.57 10.85
N GLN A 488 -18.52 -18.90 9.85
CA GLN A 488 -17.06 -18.82 9.71
C GLN A 488 -16.41 -18.21 10.95
N ARG A 489 -16.96 -17.10 11.46
CA ARG A 489 -16.44 -16.45 12.68
C ARG A 489 -16.56 -17.34 13.91
N HIS A 490 -17.67 -18.07 14.06
CA HIS A 490 -17.85 -18.98 15.20
C HIS A 490 -16.87 -20.16 15.17
N ASP A 491 -16.70 -20.77 14.00
CA ASP A 491 -15.77 -21.89 13.80
C ASP A 491 -14.32 -21.43 14.03
N LEU A 492 -13.97 -20.27 13.47
CA LEU A 492 -12.66 -19.64 13.67
C LEU A 492 -12.40 -19.33 15.15
N ALA A 493 -13.36 -18.71 15.84
CA ALA A 493 -13.22 -18.40 17.27
C ALA A 493 -13.02 -19.67 18.11
N THR A 494 -13.70 -20.77 17.76
CA THR A 494 -13.55 -22.06 18.41
C THR A 494 -12.15 -22.65 18.17
N ALA A 495 -11.67 -22.62 16.93
CA ALA A 495 -10.32 -23.06 16.58
C ALA A 495 -9.24 -22.23 17.29
N ASN A 496 -9.36 -20.89 17.22
CA ASN A 496 -8.44 -19.95 17.85
C ASN A 496 -8.41 -20.13 19.37
N THR A 497 -9.57 -20.35 20.03
CA THR A 497 -9.62 -20.61 21.48
C THR A 497 -8.80 -21.83 21.88
N LYS A 498 -8.81 -22.89 21.06
CA LYS A 498 -8.04 -24.11 21.32
C LYS A 498 -6.54 -23.84 21.23
N VAL A 499 -6.08 -23.18 20.17
CA VAL A 499 -4.67 -22.85 19.96
C VAL A 499 -4.17 -21.84 20.99
N THR A 500 -4.96 -20.80 21.27
CA THR A 500 -4.67 -19.77 22.28
C THR A 500 -4.44 -20.39 23.67
N ARG A 501 -5.25 -21.37 24.06
CA ARG A 501 -5.05 -22.09 25.33
C ARG A 501 -3.70 -22.79 25.38
N TYR A 502 -3.30 -23.44 24.28
CA TYR A 502 -2.00 -24.07 24.18
C TYR A 502 -0.87 -23.03 24.27
N LEU A 503 -0.96 -21.94 23.49
CA LEU A 503 0.04 -20.87 23.48
C LEU A 503 0.26 -20.29 24.88
N ARG A 504 -0.82 -19.89 25.56
CA ARG A 504 -0.75 -19.27 26.90
C ARG A 504 -0.27 -20.21 28.02
N GLN A 505 -0.26 -21.52 27.79
CA GLN A 505 0.29 -22.50 28.73
C GLN A 505 1.81 -22.65 28.59
N HIS A 506 2.37 -22.29 27.43
CA HIS A 506 3.73 -22.67 27.06
C HIS A 506 4.62 -21.48 26.69
N ILE A 507 4.05 -20.43 26.10
CA ILE A 507 4.74 -19.25 25.59
C ILE A 507 4.39 -18.05 26.47
N HIS A 508 5.42 -17.38 26.98
CA HIS A 508 5.30 -16.17 27.80
C HIS A 508 6.09 -14.98 27.21
N TYR A 509 7.01 -15.25 26.28
CA TYR A 509 7.84 -14.24 25.63
C TYR A 509 7.69 -14.38 24.12
N VAL A 510 7.47 -13.26 23.44
CA VAL A 510 7.37 -13.22 21.97
C VAL A 510 8.39 -12.23 21.43
N VAL A 511 9.15 -12.63 20.43
CA VAL A 511 10.08 -11.78 19.71
C VAL A 511 9.65 -11.73 18.26
N PHE A 512 9.53 -10.52 17.71
CA PHE A 512 9.24 -10.27 16.32
C PHE A 512 10.45 -9.59 15.68
N ILE A 513 11.05 -10.27 14.72
CA ILE A 513 12.20 -9.77 13.95
C ILE A 513 11.69 -9.35 12.58
N LEU A 514 11.77 -8.05 12.29
CA LEU A 514 11.42 -7.50 10.99
C LEU A 514 12.68 -7.29 10.15
N ARG A 515 12.68 -7.81 8.94
CA ARG A 515 13.68 -7.62 7.88
C ARG A 515 13.07 -6.82 6.71
N GLU A 516 13.88 -6.49 5.69
CA GLU A 516 13.45 -5.66 4.56
C GLU A 516 13.46 -6.33 3.17
N ASN A 517 12.26 -6.28 2.56
CA ASN A 517 11.99 -6.37 1.12
C ASN A 517 12.67 -7.57 0.41
N LYS A 518 12.18 -8.80 0.60
CA LYS A 518 12.58 -9.98 -0.21
C LYS A 518 11.40 -10.88 -0.56
N THR A 519 11.36 -11.38 -1.79
CA THR A 519 10.46 -12.49 -2.13
C THR A 519 10.96 -13.81 -1.54
N PHE A 520 10.08 -14.81 -1.49
CA PHE A 520 10.48 -16.14 -1.03
C PHE A 520 11.57 -16.75 -1.93
N ASP A 521 11.42 -16.62 -3.26
CA ASP A 521 12.40 -17.23 -4.17
C ASP A 521 13.74 -16.50 -4.19
N GLU A 522 13.79 -15.19 -3.90
CA GLU A 522 15.05 -14.44 -3.81
C GLU A 522 15.98 -15.03 -2.75
N ASP A 523 15.46 -15.34 -1.55
CA ASP A 523 16.24 -15.85 -0.42
C ASP A 523 16.30 -17.39 -0.36
N LEU A 524 15.25 -18.08 -0.81
CA LEU A 524 15.08 -19.53 -0.61
C LEU A 524 14.86 -20.32 -1.90
N GLY A 525 15.02 -19.72 -3.08
CA GLY A 525 14.86 -20.40 -4.38
C GLY A 525 15.74 -21.64 -4.53
N LYS A 526 16.96 -21.66 -3.96
CA LYS A 526 17.83 -22.86 -3.94
C LYS A 526 17.58 -23.80 -2.76
N TYR A 527 16.66 -23.51 -1.86
CA TYR A 527 16.38 -24.36 -0.70
C TYR A 527 15.58 -25.62 -1.09
N GLN A 528 16.30 -26.68 -1.45
CA GLN A 528 15.73 -27.92 -2.01
C GLN A 528 14.60 -28.54 -1.19
N VAL A 529 14.61 -28.37 0.14
CA VAL A 529 13.58 -28.95 1.04
C VAL A 529 12.22 -28.29 0.85
N ALA A 530 12.16 -27.03 0.41
CA ALA A 530 10.91 -26.36 0.06
C ALA A 530 10.24 -26.96 -1.20
N GLY A 531 10.98 -27.74 -2.00
CA GLY A 531 10.43 -28.47 -3.14
C GLY A 531 9.76 -27.54 -4.14
N LYS A 532 8.46 -27.78 -4.43
CA LYS A 532 7.68 -26.97 -5.38
C LYS A 532 7.46 -25.51 -4.96
N TRP A 533 7.82 -25.15 -3.73
CA TRP A 533 7.67 -23.80 -3.21
C TRP A 533 8.92 -22.94 -3.42
N ALA A 534 10.00 -23.50 -3.93
CA ALA A 534 11.23 -22.77 -4.24
C ALA A 534 11.58 -22.94 -5.73
N ASP A 535 11.84 -21.84 -6.41
CA ASP A 535 12.36 -21.87 -7.78
C ASP A 535 13.80 -21.31 -7.83
N PRO A 536 14.82 -22.17 -8.06
CA PRO A 536 16.22 -21.76 -8.14
C PRO A 536 16.54 -20.76 -9.25
N GLN A 537 15.62 -20.52 -10.19
CA GLN A 537 15.79 -19.52 -11.25
C GLN A 537 15.64 -18.09 -10.76
N PHE A 538 14.91 -17.90 -9.66
CA PHE A 538 14.65 -16.60 -9.06
C PHE A 538 15.54 -16.35 -7.82
N ASP A 539 16.40 -17.30 -7.48
CA ASP A 539 17.36 -17.22 -6.36
C ASP A 539 18.43 -16.15 -6.57
N LEU A 540 18.35 -15.11 -5.74
CA LEU A 540 19.32 -14.04 -5.66
C LEU A 540 20.38 -14.33 -4.60
N TYR A 541 19.97 -14.84 -3.44
CA TYR A 541 20.84 -15.14 -2.30
C TYR A 541 20.80 -16.63 -1.95
N GLY A 542 21.99 -17.22 -1.74
CA GLY A 542 22.11 -18.64 -1.47
C GLY A 542 22.82 -18.94 -0.15
N PRO A 543 23.20 -20.20 0.09
CA PRO A 543 23.88 -20.62 1.33
C PRO A 543 25.21 -19.89 1.64
N ARG A 544 25.81 -19.21 0.65
CA ARG A 544 27.00 -18.39 0.85
C ARG A 544 26.68 -17.09 1.57
N GLU A 545 25.64 -16.39 1.11
CA GLU A 545 25.18 -15.12 1.68
C GLU A 545 24.31 -15.35 2.93
N LEU A 546 23.50 -16.42 2.94
CA LEU A 546 22.51 -16.75 3.97
C LEU A 546 22.81 -18.09 4.70
N PRO A 547 24.03 -18.32 5.23
CA PRO A 547 24.39 -19.61 5.81
C PRO A 547 23.56 -19.98 7.05
N ASN A 548 23.12 -19.00 7.86
CA ASN A 548 22.33 -19.29 9.04
C ASN A 548 20.87 -19.64 8.67
N LEU A 549 20.25 -18.92 7.74
CA LEU A 549 18.94 -19.26 7.20
C LEU A 549 18.90 -20.70 6.64
N TYR A 550 19.85 -21.03 5.76
CA TYR A 550 19.88 -22.32 5.04
C TYR A 550 20.27 -23.51 5.90
N HIS A 551 21.18 -23.33 6.86
CA HIS A 551 21.78 -24.44 7.60
C HIS A 551 21.36 -24.52 9.06
N VAL A 552 20.80 -23.45 9.63
CA VAL A 552 20.41 -23.40 11.03
C VAL A 552 18.91 -23.20 11.18
N TRP A 553 18.31 -22.18 10.57
CA TRP A 553 16.92 -21.84 10.90
C TRP A 553 15.91 -22.68 10.14
N ALA A 554 15.95 -22.68 8.80
CA ALA A 554 14.99 -23.42 7.99
C ALA A 554 14.98 -24.94 8.26
N PRO A 555 16.13 -25.62 8.49
CA PRO A 555 16.13 -27.06 8.78
C PRO A 555 15.71 -27.43 10.20
N HIS A 556 15.80 -26.51 11.16
CA HIS A 556 15.59 -26.80 12.59
C HIS A 556 14.37 -26.12 13.20
N ASN A 557 13.63 -25.33 12.42
CA ASN A 557 12.43 -24.63 12.85
C ASN A 557 11.27 -24.87 11.87
N THR A 558 10.21 -24.06 11.95
CA THR A 558 9.12 -24.10 10.98
C THR A 558 9.27 -22.95 9.98
N LEU A 559 9.36 -23.30 8.69
CA LEU A 559 9.39 -22.36 7.57
C LEU A 559 8.01 -22.30 6.93
N PHE A 560 7.44 -21.09 6.82
CA PHE A 560 6.20 -20.84 6.11
C PHE A 560 6.52 -20.55 4.65
N VAL A 561 6.10 -21.44 3.74
CA VAL A 561 6.43 -21.38 2.31
C VAL A 561 5.30 -20.83 1.44
N ASN A 562 4.13 -20.63 2.04
CA ASN A 562 2.94 -20.05 1.42
C ASN A 562 2.47 -18.83 2.25
N PHE A 563 3.39 -17.89 2.44
CA PHE A 563 3.23 -16.73 3.30
C PHE A 563 3.25 -15.43 2.50
N MET A 564 2.28 -14.54 2.71
CA MET A 564 2.15 -13.29 1.97
C MET A 564 2.51 -12.08 2.85
N ALA A 565 3.20 -11.11 2.26
CA ALA A 565 3.21 -9.74 2.77
C ALA A 565 1.90 -9.06 2.35
N ASP A 566 1.22 -8.40 3.29
CA ASP A 566 -0.10 -7.80 3.03
C ASP A 566 0.01 -6.41 2.36
N GLY A 567 1.15 -5.72 2.54
CA GLY A 567 1.47 -4.46 1.85
C GLY A 567 2.13 -4.66 0.48
N GLU A 568 1.95 -3.69 -0.43
CA GLU A 568 2.66 -3.66 -1.71
C GLU A 568 4.07 -3.06 -1.60
N VAL A 569 4.29 -2.20 -0.61
CA VAL A 569 5.51 -1.41 -0.41
C VAL A 569 5.76 -1.12 1.06
N THR A 570 6.98 -0.71 1.42
CA THR A 570 7.39 -0.49 2.82
C THR A 570 6.51 0.53 3.55
N ALA A 571 5.95 1.52 2.86
CA ALA A 571 5.01 2.48 3.46
C ALA A 571 3.77 1.81 4.10
N GLN A 572 3.35 0.67 3.54
CA GLN A 572 2.23 -0.14 4.03
C GLN A 572 2.73 -1.37 4.80
N GLY A 573 3.79 -2.03 4.32
CA GLY A 573 4.30 -3.30 4.85
C GLY A 573 4.51 -3.26 6.36
N HIS A 574 5.17 -2.21 6.85
CA HIS A 574 5.32 -2.02 8.28
C HIS A 574 3.98 -1.86 9.03
N GLN A 575 3.01 -1.11 8.49
CA GLN A 575 1.67 -0.95 9.11
C GLN A 575 0.94 -2.29 9.22
N TRP A 576 1.13 -3.17 8.23
CA TRP A 576 0.57 -4.52 8.29
C TRP A 576 1.24 -5.38 9.36
N THR A 577 2.53 -5.18 9.64
CA THR A 577 3.25 -5.94 10.66
C THR A 577 3.01 -5.47 12.10
N ASP A 578 2.63 -4.21 12.32
CA ASP A 578 2.40 -3.64 13.65
C ASP A 578 0.97 -3.15 13.91
N GLY A 579 0.11 -3.12 12.89
CA GLY A 579 -1.29 -2.70 12.98
C GLY A 579 -2.28 -3.65 12.30
N ALA A 580 -1.80 -4.70 11.61
CA ALA A 580 -2.63 -5.64 10.85
C ALA A 580 -3.62 -4.95 9.87
N SER A 581 -3.28 -3.74 9.42
CA SER A 581 -4.00 -2.90 8.47
C SER A 581 -3.23 -1.60 8.22
N ASP A 582 -3.62 -0.81 7.20
CA ASP A 582 -3.18 0.56 6.94
C ASP A 582 -4.38 1.49 6.66
N SER A 583 -4.22 2.82 6.69
CA SER A 583 -5.34 3.75 6.45
C SER A 583 -5.63 4.02 4.97
N ASP A 584 -6.84 4.50 4.65
CA ASP A 584 -7.21 4.92 3.28
C ASP A 584 -6.26 5.99 2.73
N VAL A 585 -5.74 6.87 3.60
CA VAL A 585 -4.72 7.88 3.27
C VAL A 585 -3.46 7.22 2.74
N VAL A 586 -2.98 6.17 3.43
CA VAL A 586 -1.77 5.45 3.02
C VAL A 586 -2.02 4.75 1.69
N GLN A 587 -3.13 4.02 1.57
CA GLN A 587 -3.55 3.32 0.36
C GLN A 587 -3.66 4.24 -0.85
N ARG A 588 -4.19 5.46 -0.70
CA ARG A 588 -4.40 6.41 -1.80
C ARG A 588 -3.16 7.22 -2.17
N LEU A 589 -2.24 7.47 -1.23
CA LEU A 589 -1.10 8.36 -1.45
C LEU A 589 0.21 7.64 -1.79
N TRP A 590 0.40 6.39 -1.38
CA TRP A 590 1.63 5.67 -1.68
C TRP A 590 1.93 5.58 -3.19
N PRO A 591 0.95 5.36 -4.11
CA PRO A 591 1.27 5.21 -5.53
C PRO A 591 1.88 6.49 -6.11
N ALA A 592 1.40 7.65 -5.67
CA ALA A 592 1.89 8.94 -6.11
C ALA A 592 3.20 9.34 -5.41
N TYR A 593 3.44 8.90 -4.17
CA TYR A 593 4.72 9.04 -3.49
C TYR A 593 5.83 8.19 -4.17
N TYR A 594 5.59 6.90 -4.43
CA TYR A 594 6.52 6.00 -5.12
C TYR A 594 6.73 6.35 -6.60
N SER A 595 5.82 7.13 -7.20
CA SER A 595 5.96 7.65 -8.57
C SER A 595 6.60 9.05 -8.64
N ASN A 596 7.11 9.60 -7.53
CA ASN A 596 7.73 10.93 -7.44
C ASN A 596 6.81 12.10 -7.90
N ARG A 597 5.50 11.96 -7.70
CA ARG A 597 4.47 12.94 -8.09
C ARG A 597 4.19 14.01 -7.03
N GLY A 598 5.25 14.44 -6.35
CA GLY A 598 5.29 15.68 -5.54
C GLY A 598 4.44 15.68 -4.27
N LEU A 599 4.07 14.52 -3.74
CA LEU A 599 3.30 14.38 -2.51
C LEU A 599 4.16 14.35 -1.25
N LEU A 600 3.44 14.42 -0.11
CA LEU A 600 3.96 14.29 1.25
C LEU A 600 4.98 13.14 1.34
N TRP A 601 6.06 13.38 2.09
CA TRP A 601 7.01 12.33 2.43
C TRP A 601 6.31 11.23 3.25
N ASN A 602 6.62 9.96 2.93
CA ASN A 602 6.17 8.72 3.58
C ASN A 602 5.51 8.94 4.95
N ALA A 603 4.18 8.85 4.98
CA ALA A 603 3.46 8.79 6.24
C ALA A 603 3.44 7.32 6.73
N GLY A 604 4.64 6.74 6.92
CA GLY A 604 4.78 5.43 7.55
C GLY A 604 4.25 5.46 9.00
N PRO A 605 4.11 4.30 9.68
CA PRO A 605 3.55 4.25 11.03
C PRO A 605 4.46 4.98 12.03
N GLY A 606 4.23 6.27 12.27
CA GLY A 606 5.06 7.09 13.17
C GLY A 606 4.27 7.90 14.19
N GLY A 607 2.99 7.58 14.37
CA GLY A 607 2.07 8.28 15.25
C GLY A 607 1.69 7.44 16.45
N SER A 608 2.31 7.67 17.59
CA SER A 608 2.16 6.83 18.78
C SER A 608 0.93 7.13 19.65
N SER A 609 -0.04 7.95 19.20
CA SER A 609 -1.02 8.59 20.08
C SER A 609 -2.17 7.67 20.54
N SER A 610 -2.63 7.83 21.79
CA SER A 610 -3.75 7.06 22.33
C SER A 610 -5.09 7.63 21.87
N LEU A 611 -5.92 6.79 21.26
CA LEU A 611 -7.25 7.17 20.76
C LEU A 611 -8.29 7.35 21.89
N THR A 612 -7.92 7.07 23.14
CA THR A 612 -8.75 7.30 24.32
C THR A 612 -8.38 8.63 24.95
N PRO A 613 -9.23 9.67 24.89
CA PRO A 613 -8.86 10.94 25.49
C PRO A 613 -8.84 10.88 27.00
N GLY A 614 -7.79 11.47 27.58
CA GLY A 614 -7.69 11.68 29.02
C GLY A 614 -6.90 10.62 29.77
N ALA A 615 -6.27 9.65 29.09
CA ALA A 615 -5.26 8.82 29.73
C ALA A 615 -4.05 9.66 30.18
N PRO A 616 -3.38 9.34 31.30
CA PRO A 616 -2.16 10.04 31.71
C PRO A 616 -1.11 10.03 30.60
N GLY A 617 -0.63 11.20 30.18
CA GLY A 617 0.31 11.34 29.05
C GLY A 617 -0.28 11.06 27.66
N SER A 618 -1.60 10.88 27.52
CA SER A 618 -2.25 10.87 26.21
C SER A 618 -2.35 12.29 25.67
N HIS A 619 -1.76 12.52 24.51
CA HIS A 619 -2.26 13.54 23.61
C HIS A 619 -3.44 12.92 22.86
N ASN A 620 -4.60 13.59 22.90
CA ASN A 620 -5.71 13.18 22.07
C ASN A 620 -5.25 13.32 20.61
N PRO A 621 -5.11 12.23 19.83
CA PRO A 621 -4.61 12.25 18.44
C PRO A 621 -5.46 13.16 17.56
N TYR A 622 -6.68 13.40 18.01
CA TYR A 622 -7.69 14.18 17.34
C TYR A 622 -7.62 15.67 17.72
N GLN A 623 -6.96 16.04 18.83
CA GLN A 623 -6.95 17.40 19.37
C GLN A 623 -5.85 18.32 18.80
N TYR A 624 -6.19 19.08 17.75
CA TYR A 624 -5.48 20.29 17.29
C TYR A 624 -5.76 21.52 18.15
N SER A 625 -5.26 21.57 19.40
CA SER A 625 -5.33 22.83 20.17
C SER A 625 -3.98 23.53 20.24
N ARG A 626 -3.81 24.50 19.35
CA ARG A 626 -2.70 25.46 19.28
C ARG A 626 -2.52 26.32 20.54
N LYS A 627 -1.28 26.42 21.06
CA LYS A 627 -0.46 27.68 21.11
C LYS A 627 1.05 27.47 21.36
N ASP A 628 1.46 26.21 21.39
CA ASP A 628 2.58 25.59 22.11
C ASP A 628 3.27 24.54 21.22
N LEU A 629 2.48 23.83 20.42
CA LEU A 629 2.79 23.13 19.17
C LEU A 629 4.00 22.19 19.02
N GLY A 630 5.10 22.35 19.75
CA GLY A 630 6.21 21.39 19.81
C GLY A 630 6.80 20.98 18.45
N ASN A 631 7.69 19.98 18.46
CA ASN A 631 8.38 19.48 17.25
C ASN A 631 7.48 18.53 16.44
N TYR A 632 6.55 19.10 15.66
CA TYR A 632 5.62 18.41 14.75
C TYR A 632 6.19 17.35 13.79
N THR A 633 5.32 16.43 13.32
CA THR A 633 4.86 16.30 11.90
C THR A 633 3.60 15.42 11.78
N ASN A 634 3.20 15.03 10.57
CA ASN A 634 1.88 14.62 10.07
C ASN A 634 1.63 13.08 9.92
N PRO A 635 1.90 12.20 10.91
CA PRO A 635 1.58 10.77 10.82
C PRO A 635 0.22 10.40 11.45
N TRP A 636 -0.50 11.36 12.02
CA TRP A 636 -1.81 11.16 12.65
C TRP A 636 -2.92 10.94 11.61
N MET A 637 -2.75 11.47 10.40
CA MET A 637 -3.65 11.26 9.26
C MET A 637 -3.39 9.92 8.56
N SER A 638 -2.16 9.40 8.64
CA SER A 638 -1.91 8.01 8.23
C SER A 638 -2.24 7.00 9.33
N TYR A 639 -2.51 7.47 10.55
CA TYR A 639 -2.77 6.60 11.69
C TYR A 639 -4.22 6.08 11.67
N PRO A 640 -4.43 4.77 11.70
CA PRO A 640 -5.79 4.25 11.66
C PRO A 640 -6.50 4.35 13.03
N GLU A 641 -7.83 4.34 13.07
CA GLU A 641 -8.60 4.62 14.30
C GLU A 641 -8.35 3.63 15.47
N ARG A 642 -7.81 2.42 15.25
CA ARG A 642 -7.49 1.43 16.33
C ARG A 642 -6.35 0.43 16.01
N LEU A 643 -5.30 0.83 15.30
CA LEU A 643 -4.43 -0.16 14.62
C LEU A 643 -2.95 -0.06 14.98
N TYR A 644 -2.61 -0.20 16.27
CA TYR A 644 -1.19 -0.19 16.66
C TYR A 644 -0.90 -1.07 17.87
N LEU A 645 -0.13 -2.13 17.64
CA LEU A 645 0.16 -3.20 18.59
C LEU A 645 0.75 -2.65 19.90
N PHE A 646 1.64 -1.66 19.79
CA PHE A 646 2.30 -1.05 20.95
C PHE A 646 1.34 -0.29 21.86
N ASN A 647 0.26 0.27 21.31
CA ASN A 647 -0.79 0.89 22.13
C ASN A 647 -1.57 -0.15 22.94
N ASP A 648 -1.81 -1.33 22.38
CA ASP A 648 -2.48 -2.42 23.10
C ASP A 648 -1.59 -3.10 24.13
N LEU A 649 -0.29 -3.24 23.82
CA LEU A 649 0.70 -3.69 24.81
C LEU A 649 0.73 -2.77 26.04
N LEU A 650 0.74 -1.45 25.82
CA LEU A 650 0.64 -0.47 26.91
C LEU A 650 -0.67 -0.58 27.68
N SER A 651 -1.81 -0.68 26.98
CA SER A 651 -3.14 -0.70 27.62
C SER A 651 -3.35 -1.96 28.47
N GLN A 652 -2.78 -3.09 28.06
CA GLN A 652 -2.84 -4.37 28.78
C GLN A 652 -1.68 -4.57 29.78
N HIS A 653 -0.81 -3.57 29.96
CA HIS A 653 0.36 -3.64 30.84
C HIS A 653 1.31 -4.81 30.52
N VAL A 654 1.42 -5.17 29.25
CA VAL A 654 2.42 -6.14 28.77
C VAL A 654 3.73 -5.38 28.63
N SER A 655 4.79 -5.81 29.32
CA SER A 655 6.10 -5.16 29.14
C SER A 655 6.67 -5.49 27.76
N PHE A 656 7.13 -4.50 27.03
CA PHE A 656 7.77 -4.67 25.73
C PHE A 656 9.00 -3.78 25.58
N GLU A 657 9.78 -4.05 24.54
CA GLU A 657 10.82 -3.16 24.03
C GLU A 657 10.79 -3.14 22.50
N ASP A 658 10.86 -1.94 21.93
CA ASP A 658 11.02 -1.68 20.50
C ASP A 658 12.48 -1.31 20.18
N PHE A 659 13.05 -2.06 19.25
CA PHE A 659 14.38 -1.82 18.70
C PHE A 659 14.26 -1.41 17.22
N GLY A 660 13.92 -0.14 16.99
CA GLY A 660 14.20 0.56 15.75
C GLY A 660 12.98 1.02 14.95
N GLU A 661 11.79 0.49 15.18
CA GLU A 661 10.57 0.87 14.45
C GLU A 661 10.18 2.31 14.79
N ASP A 662 10.02 2.57 16.09
CA ASP A 662 9.58 3.85 16.61
C ASP A 662 10.65 4.93 16.44
N LEU A 663 11.92 4.61 16.70
CA LEU A 663 13.03 5.59 16.60
C LEU A 663 13.27 6.08 15.20
N SER A 664 13.15 5.19 14.21
CA SER A 664 13.37 5.54 12.82
C SER A 664 12.31 6.49 12.30
N ARG A 665 11.15 6.52 12.96
CA ARG A 665 10.00 7.34 12.59
C ARG A 665 9.67 8.45 13.57
N ALA A 666 10.38 8.56 14.68
CA ALA A 666 10.36 9.73 15.56
C ALA A 666 10.73 11.04 14.84
N ARG A 667 11.38 10.96 13.65
CA ARG A 667 11.57 12.13 12.77
C ARG A 667 10.27 12.62 12.14
N ASP A 668 9.34 11.70 11.92
CA ASP A 668 8.13 11.90 11.13
C ASP A 668 6.88 12.05 12.04
N GLY A 669 7.02 11.99 13.38
CA GLY A 669 5.95 12.14 14.36
C GLY A 669 6.37 12.36 15.82
N VAL A 670 5.39 12.49 16.71
CA VAL A 670 5.62 12.57 18.18
C VAL A 670 5.43 11.18 18.81
N LEU A 671 6.48 10.64 19.40
CA LEU A 671 6.41 9.47 20.28
C LEU A 671 5.90 9.88 21.68
N ARG A 672 4.92 9.15 22.23
CA ARG A 672 4.38 9.36 23.58
C ARG A 672 5.47 9.08 24.60
N GLU A 673 5.45 9.83 25.69
CA GLU A 673 6.34 9.60 26.83
C GLU A 673 6.25 8.15 27.35
N ALA A 674 5.06 7.56 27.35
CA ALA A 674 4.87 6.16 27.72
C ALA A 674 5.58 5.18 26.78
N LEU A 675 5.64 5.47 25.46
CA LEU A 675 6.34 4.62 24.48
C LEU A 675 7.85 4.85 24.51
N LEU A 676 8.30 6.07 24.78
CA LEU A 676 9.73 6.37 24.98
C LEU A 676 10.37 5.55 26.11
N ALA A 677 9.58 5.04 27.07
CA ALA A 677 10.06 4.16 28.13
C ALA A 677 10.29 2.70 27.68
N HIS A 678 9.82 2.36 26.48
CA HIS A 678 9.89 1.02 25.86
C HIS A 678 10.68 1.05 24.54
N VAL A 679 11.51 2.07 24.36
CA VAL A 679 12.32 2.28 23.17
C VAL A 679 13.76 2.54 23.62
N ASP A 680 14.70 1.71 23.16
CA ASP A 680 16.11 1.93 23.45
C ASP A 680 16.66 3.01 22.53
N GLN A 681 16.70 4.26 23.01
CA GLN A 681 17.25 5.40 22.27
C GLN A 681 18.72 5.26 21.86
N THR A 682 19.43 4.24 22.35
CA THR A 682 20.78 3.90 21.91
C THR A 682 20.81 2.90 20.74
N TYR A 683 19.68 2.26 20.44
CA TYR A 683 19.51 1.43 19.25
C TYR A 683 19.48 2.31 18.00
N PRO A 684 20.33 2.03 17.00
CA PRO A 684 20.31 2.80 15.77
C PRO A 684 19.11 2.42 14.89
N GLY A 685 18.32 3.42 14.51
CA GLY A 685 17.26 3.26 13.51
C GLY A 685 17.79 3.03 12.08
N TRP A 686 16.95 3.33 11.10
CA TRP A 686 17.30 3.25 9.68
C TRP A 686 18.53 4.10 9.34
N ASP A 687 19.65 3.43 9.06
CA ASP A 687 20.87 4.06 8.58
C ASP A 687 21.76 3.02 7.89
N ARG A 688 21.92 3.14 6.57
CA ARG A 688 22.79 2.23 5.82
C ARG A 688 24.28 2.42 6.12
N MET A 689 24.63 3.44 6.88
CA MET A 689 25.97 3.62 7.44
C MET A 689 26.20 2.83 8.75
N LEU A 690 25.23 2.08 9.24
CA LEU A 690 25.37 1.22 10.42
C LEU A 690 25.00 -0.20 10.02
N LEU A 691 25.85 -1.16 10.40
CA LEU A 691 25.63 -2.57 10.11
C LEU A 691 24.71 -3.19 11.17
N ASP A 692 23.91 -4.17 10.79
CA ASP A 692 23.01 -4.90 11.69
C ASP A 692 23.75 -5.64 12.79
N ASN A 693 24.97 -6.12 12.55
CA ASN A 693 25.83 -6.64 13.61
C ASN A 693 26.14 -5.59 14.70
N THR A 694 26.07 -4.30 14.38
CA THR A 694 26.17 -3.20 15.35
C THR A 694 24.84 -2.98 16.08
N ARG A 695 23.73 -2.99 15.34
CA ARG A 695 22.37 -2.87 15.91
C ARG A 695 22.05 -3.97 16.90
N VAL A 696 22.23 -5.22 16.49
CA VAL A 696 22.01 -6.40 17.36
C VAL A 696 22.91 -6.37 18.58
N ARG A 697 24.16 -5.88 18.46
CA ARG A 697 25.03 -5.72 19.64
C ARG A 697 24.45 -4.71 20.64
N ALA A 698 23.86 -3.61 20.17
CA ALA A 698 23.20 -2.63 21.04
C ALA A 698 21.99 -3.28 21.73
N ALA A 699 21.13 -3.98 20.99
CA ALA A 699 19.97 -4.68 21.54
C ALA A 699 20.36 -5.76 22.57
N ILE A 700 21.36 -6.59 22.27
CA ILE A 700 21.89 -7.60 23.22
C ILE A 700 22.43 -6.91 24.48
N SER A 701 23.25 -5.85 24.32
CA SER A 701 23.80 -5.11 25.46
C SER A 701 22.70 -4.46 26.32
N TRP A 702 21.58 -4.08 25.71
CA TRP A 702 20.41 -3.62 26.44
C TRP A 702 19.74 -4.78 27.20
N LEU A 703 19.49 -5.92 26.55
CA LEU A 703 18.84 -7.07 27.17
C LEU A 703 19.68 -7.66 28.33
N GLU A 704 21.00 -7.69 28.20
CA GLU A 704 21.93 -8.13 29.27
C GLU A 704 21.82 -7.26 30.53
N ARG A 705 21.47 -5.98 30.38
CA ARG A 705 21.20 -5.06 31.50
C ARG A 705 19.81 -5.23 32.10
N HIS A 706 18.92 -5.98 31.43
CA HIS A 706 17.53 -6.22 31.82
C HIS A 706 17.20 -7.72 32.01
N PRO A 707 17.95 -8.49 32.83
CA PRO A 707 17.70 -9.91 33.04
C PRO A 707 16.48 -10.18 33.95
N GLY A 708 16.03 -11.44 33.92
CA GLY A 708 14.97 -11.94 34.81
C GLY A 708 13.65 -11.22 34.57
N LYS A 709 13.05 -10.66 35.63
CA LYS A 709 11.76 -9.95 35.58
C LYS A 709 11.78 -8.66 34.75
N ARG A 710 12.96 -8.15 34.41
CA ARG A 710 13.11 -6.96 33.56
C ARG A 710 13.15 -7.32 32.07
N PHE A 711 13.22 -8.61 31.73
CA PHE A 711 13.23 -9.04 30.35
C PHE A 711 11.83 -8.82 29.74
N PRO A 712 11.71 -8.10 28.61
CA PRO A 712 10.41 -7.78 28.02
C PRO A 712 9.64 -9.03 27.60
N HIS A 713 8.33 -9.03 27.80
CA HIS A 713 7.41 -10.08 27.35
C HIS A 713 7.17 -10.03 25.84
N PHE A 714 7.31 -8.85 25.23
CA PHE A 714 7.33 -8.66 23.78
C PHE A 714 8.58 -7.90 23.35
N ILE A 715 9.23 -8.31 22.28
CA ILE A 715 10.35 -7.58 21.67
C ILE A 715 10.06 -7.40 20.19
N PHE A 716 10.07 -6.17 19.72
CA PHE A 716 10.11 -5.86 18.29
C PHE A 716 11.55 -5.45 17.95
N ILE A 717 12.14 -6.00 16.89
CA ILE A 717 13.46 -5.58 16.42
C ILE A 717 13.49 -5.49 14.90
N TRP A 718 13.87 -4.32 14.41
CA TRP A 718 14.05 -4.07 12.98
C TRP A 718 15.53 -4.20 12.60
N ILE A 719 15.82 -5.09 11.66
CA ILE A 719 17.16 -5.47 11.20
C ILE A 719 17.19 -5.26 9.67
N PRO A 720 17.39 -4.01 9.19
CA PRO A 720 17.09 -3.63 7.79
C PRO A 720 18.20 -3.89 6.76
N ASP A 721 19.42 -4.22 7.19
CA ASP A 721 20.44 -4.96 6.43
C ASP A 721 20.21 -5.27 4.95
N ASP A 722 19.30 -6.21 4.74
CA ASP A 722 18.96 -6.89 3.52
C ASP A 722 18.16 -6.06 2.52
N HIS A 723 17.74 -4.85 2.90
CA HIS A 723 17.38 -3.81 1.93
C HIS A 723 18.58 -3.39 1.06
N THR A 724 19.81 -3.56 1.57
CA THR A 724 21.07 -3.21 0.91
C THR A 724 21.25 -1.71 0.57
N ALA A 725 22.31 -1.40 -0.18
CA ALA A 725 22.52 -0.10 -0.81
C ALA A 725 22.73 -0.23 -2.33
N GLY A 726 22.24 -1.31 -2.96
CA GLY A 726 22.37 -1.54 -4.40
C GLY A 726 23.82 -1.39 -4.86
N LEU A 727 24.09 -0.66 -5.95
CA LEU A 727 25.45 -0.33 -6.42
C LEU A 727 25.93 1.06 -5.97
N SER A 728 25.34 1.68 -4.94
CA SER A 728 25.82 2.96 -4.41
C SER A 728 27.30 2.86 -4.04
N PRO A 729 28.22 3.63 -4.68
CA PRO A 729 29.64 3.54 -4.38
C PRO A 729 29.93 3.75 -2.89
N CYS A 730 31.00 3.12 -2.38
CA CYS A 730 31.49 3.33 -1.01
C CYS A 730 30.62 2.71 0.12
N TYR A 731 29.42 2.24 -0.19
CA TYR A 731 28.64 1.37 0.70
C TYR A 731 29.10 -0.07 0.54
N TYR A 732 28.75 -0.93 1.49
CA TYR A 732 29.01 -2.36 1.34
C TYR A 732 28.25 -2.94 0.16
N SER A 733 28.76 -4.05 -0.40
CA SER A 733 28.04 -4.78 -1.43
C SER A 733 26.73 -5.38 -0.87
N PRO A 734 25.69 -5.53 -1.70
CA PRO A 734 24.49 -6.32 -1.41
C PRO A 734 24.77 -7.68 -0.76
N ASP A 735 25.69 -8.48 -1.33
CA ASP A 735 26.12 -9.76 -0.74
C ASP A 735 26.58 -9.61 0.72
N TYR A 736 27.38 -8.58 1.00
CA TYR A 736 27.91 -8.35 2.35
C TYR A 736 26.84 -7.84 3.31
N TYR A 737 25.92 -6.99 2.86
CA TYR A 737 24.80 -6.53 3.68
C TYR A 737 23.86 -7.67 4.07
N VAL A 738 23.48 -8.52 3.11
CA VAL A 738 22.64 -9.69 3.37
C VAL A 738 23.34 -10.68 4.29
N ALA A 739 24.64 -10.92 4.10
CA ALA A 739 25.43 -11.75 5.00
C ALA A 739 25.59 -11.15 6.40
N ASP A 740 25.72 -9.82 6.52
CA ASP A 740 25.77 -9.13 7.82
C ASP A 740 24.43 -9.29 8.55
N ASN A 741 23.30 -9.10 7.85
CA ASN A 741 21.95 -9.28 8.34
C ASN A 741 21.67 -10.72 8.82
N ASP A 742 21.97 -11.73 8.01
CA ASP A 742 21.83 -13.16 8.37
C ASP A 742 22.64 -13.48 9.63
N HIS A 743 23.88 -13.00 9.70
CA HIS A 743 24.75 -13.21 10.85
C HIS A 743 24.33 -12.40 12.09
N ALA A 744 23.81 -11.19 11.93
CA ALA A 744 23.29 -10.37 13.01
C ALA A 744 22.04 -11.03 13.62
N THR A 745 21.10 -11.45 12.79
CA THR A 745 19.92 -12.23 13.18
C THR A 745 20.34 -13.51 13.91
N ALA A 746 21.37 -14.22 13.41
CA ALA A 746 21.89 -15.43 14.06
C ALA A 746 22.42 -15.16 15.46
N LYS A 747 23.19 -14.07 15.63
CA LYS A 747 23.71 -13.68 16.95
C LYS A 747 22.61 -13.32 17.92
N PHE A 748 21.57 -12.64 17.43
CA PHE A 748 20.42 -12.30 18.26
C PHE A 748 19.69 -13.57 18.74
N LEU A 749 19.36 -14.48 17.81
CA LEU A 749 18.74 -15.77 18.13
C LEU A 749 19.62 -16.63 19.05
N HIS A 750 20.94 -16.64 18.84
CA HIS A 750 21.89 -17.33 19.69
C HIS A 750 21.86 -16.80 21.13
N TYR A 751 21.89 -15.46 21.28
CA TYR A 751 21.76 -14.82 22.60
C TYR A 751 20.44 -15.20 23.26
N LEU A 752 19.31 -15.05 22.55
CA LEU A 752 17.98 -15.40 23.06
C LEU A 752 17.93 -16.86 23.53
N ALA A 753 18.49 -17.79 22.76
CA ALA A 753 18.54 -19.21 23.08
C ALA A 753 19.38 -19.54 24.33
N SER A 754 20.31 -18.66 24.70
CA SER A 754 21.11 -18.78 25.92
C SER A 754 20.38 -18.26 27.17
N THR A 755 19.29 -17.51 27.01
CA THR A 755 18.56 -16.91 28.13
C THR A 755 17.67 -17.94 28.85
N PRO A 756 17.41 -17.77 30.16
CA PRO A 756 16.41 -18.56 30.88
C PRO A 756 15.00 -18.50 30.27
N GLN A 757 14.67 -17.39 29.60
CA GLN A 757 13.38 -17.13 28.98
C GLN A 757 13.12 -18.02 27.75
N TRP A 758 14.18 -18.50 27.07
CA TRP A 758 14.08 -19.27 25.84
C TRP A 758 13.06 -20.42 25.91
N LYS A 759 13.01 -21.14 27.04
CA LYS A 759 12.06 -22.26 27.25
C LYS A 759 10.59 -21.89 26.98
N HIS A 760 10.23 -20.62 27.16
CA HIS A 760 8.89 -20.08 27.02
C HIS A 760 8.83 -18.98 25.94
N MET A 761 9.78 -18.99 25.01
CA MET A 761 9.90 -17.97 23.96
C MET A 761 9.43 -18.50 22.61
N LEU A 762 8.75 -17.62 21.87
CA LEU A 762 8.42 -17.76 20.47
C LEU A 762 9.07 -16.62 19.70
N VAL A 763 9.74 -16.93 18.60
CA VAL A 763 10.33 -15.93 17.71
C VAL A 763 9.67 -16.06 16.34
N PHE A 764 9.17 -14.94 15.82
CA PHE A 764 8.78 -14.78 14.42
C PHE A 764 9.80 -13.93 13.69
N LEU A 765 10.06 -14.28 12.43
CA LEU A 765 10.88 -13.51 11.50
C LEU A 765 10.17 -13.45 10.16
N ASN A 766 10.03 -12.25 9.58
CA ASN A 766 9.55 -12.03 8.21
C ASN A 766 10.05 -10.70 7.65
N GLU A 767 9.84 -10.51 6.35
CA GLU A 767 10.04 -9.24 5.63
C GLU A 767 8.84 -8.30 5.80
N ASP A 768 9.08 -6.98 5.76
CA ASP A 768 8.03 -5.96 5.76
C ASP A 768 7.16 -5.98 4.49
N ASP A 769 7.78 -6.22 3.33
CA ASP A 769 7.12 -6.44 2.04
C ASP A 769 7.92 -7.38 1.11
N ALA A 770 7.40 -7.62 -0.11
CA ALA A 770 8.02 -8.48 -1.13
C ALA A 770 8.50 -7.70 -2.39
N GLN A 771 8.70 -6.39 -2.27
CA GLN A 771 8.91 -5.46 -3.41
C GLN A 771 10.19 -5.74 -4.22
N SER A 772 11.24 -6.33 -3.62
CA SER A 772 12.58 -6.38 -4.22
C SER A 772 12.68 -7.19 -5.50
N GLY A 773 11.89 -8.24 -5.70
CA GLY A 773 12.12 -9.16 -6.81
C GLY A 773 10.92 -9.98 -7.28
N ALA A 774 11.21 -11.06 -8.01
CA ALA A 774 10.19 -11.95 -8.54
C ALA A 774 9.96 -13.16 -7.64
N ASP A 775 8.76 -13.71 -7.79
CA ASP A 775 8.29 -14.92 -7.15
C ASP A 775 7.41 -15.71 -8.11
N HIS A 776 7.61 -17.02 -8.15
CA HIS A 776 6.91 -17.88 -9.08
C HIS A 776 5.47 -18.23 -8.69
N ILE A 777 5.03 -17.86 -7.49
CA ILE A 777 3.66 -18.10 -6.99
C ILE A 777 2.87 -16.80 -6.87
N ASN A 778 3.44 -15.77 -6.24
CA ASN A 778 2.75 -14.50 -6.08
C ASN A 778 3.71 -13.34 -5.81
N ALA A 779 3.48 -12.18 -6.42
CA ALA A 779 4.23 -10.95 -6.17
C ALA A 779 4.23 -10.45 -4.71
N HIS A 780 3.28 -10.89 -3.88
CA HIS A 780 3.24 -10.61 -2.44
C HIS A 780 3.95 -11.70 -1.61
N ARG A 781 4.40 -12.81 -2.21
CA ARG A 781 4.93 -13.94 -1.45
C ARG A 781 6.33 -13.60 -0.94
N THR A 782 6.45 -13.64 0.37
CA THR A 782 7.72 -13.57 1.09
C THR A 782 7.88 -14.85 1.93
N PHE A 783 8.89 -14.92 2.77
CA PHE A 783 9.03 -16.00 3.73
C PHE A 783 8.77 -15.51 5.15
N ALA A 784 8.37 -16.46 6.00
CA ALA A 784 8.38 -16.27 7.43
C ALA A 784 8.92 -17.52 8.13
N LEU A 785 9.46 -17.33 9.33
CA LEU A 785 9.93 -18.41 10.21
C LEU A 785 9.28 -18.28 11.58
N ALA A 786 8.90 -19.42 12.16
CA ALA A 786 8.60 -19.53 13.58
C ALA A 786 9.68 -20.37 14.25
N MET A 787 10.26 -19.86 15.33
CA MET A 787 11.36 -20.50 16.06
C MET A 787 11.07 -20.52 17.57
N GLY A 788 11.65 -21.49 18.26
CA GLY A 788 11.54 -21.60 19.72
C GLY A 788 11.31 -23.03 20.19
N PRO A 789 11.43 -23.31 21.50
CA PRO A 789 11.45 -24.69 22.00
C PRO A 789 10.17 -25.49 21.76
N TRP A 790 9.04 -24.81 21.58
CA TRP A 790 7.74 -25.45 21.35
C TRP A 790 7.36 -25.56 19.87
N VAL A 791 8.19 -25.01 18.97
CA VAL A 791 7.97 -25.05 17.52
C VAL A 791 8.51 -26.36 16.95
N LYS A 792 7.82 -26.93 15.95
CA LYS A 792 8.26 -28.12 15.23
C LYS A 792 9.52 -27.81 14.42
N ALA A 793 10.51 -28.71 14.52
CA ALA A 793 11.77 -28.58 13.80
C ALA A 793 11.68 -29.23 12.42
N GLY A 794 12.20 -28.55 11.39
CA GLY A 794 12.26 -29.02 10.01
C GLY A 794 10.88 -29.11 9.34
N MET A 795 9.89 -28.37 9.85
CA MET A 795 8.55 -28.36 9.28
C MET A 795 8.46 -27.33 8.17
N ILE A 796 7.99 -27.77 7.01
CA ILE A 796 7.54 -26.90 5.92
C ILE A 796 6.04 -26.73 6.09
N ASP A 797 5.61 -25.53 6.51
CA ASP A 797 4.21 -25.18 6.64
C ASP A 797 3.73 -24.48 5.37
N SER A 798 2.67 -25.03 4.77
CA SER A 798 2.07 -24.52 3.54
C SER A 798 0.63 -24.07 3.76
N GLU A 799 0.22 -23.80 5.00
CA GLU A 799 -1.07 -23.16 5.24
C GLU A 799 -1.08 -21.78 4.59
N PRO A 800 -2.23 -21.32 4.07
CA PRO A 800 -2.38 -19.96 3.56
C PRO A 800 -2.31 -18.97 4.72
N LEU A 801 -1.14 -18.34 4.90
CA LEU A 801 -0.87 -17.38 5.97
C LEU A 801 -0.35 -16.05 5.43
N SER A 802 -0.49 -14.98 6.21
CA SER A 802 0.10 -13.66 5.93
C SER A 802 0.58 -12.98 7.21
N GLN A 803 1.11 -11.75 7.10
CA GLN A 803 1.59 -10.96 8.25
C GLN A 803 0.49 -10.80 9.31
N VAL A 804 -0.77 -10.62 8.90
CA VAL A 804 -1.93 -10.57 9.81
C VAL A 804 -2.03 -11.82 10.70
N ASN A 805 -1.69 -13.01 10.22
CA ASN A 805 -1.71 -14.23 11.04
C ASN A 805 -0.62 -14.24 12.12
N ILE A 806 0.54 -13.64 11.86
CA ILE A 806 1.59 -13.46 12.86
C ILE A 806 1.09 -12.50 13.95
N VAL A 807 0.58 -11.32 13.55
CA VAL A 807 0.00 -10.33 14.49
C VAL A 807 -1.08 -10.99 15.36
N ARG A 808 -2.02 -11.70 14.73
CA ARG A 808 -3.08 -12.41 15.45
C ARG A 808 -2.55 -13.46 16.44
N THR A 809 -1.44 -14.12 16.11
CA THR A 809 -0.81 -15.10 17.01
C THR A 809 -0.08 -14.43 18.17
N ILE A 810 0.52 -13.26 17.95
CA ILE A 810 1.10 -12.41 19.00
C ILE A 810 0.00 -11.99 19.99
N GLU A 811 -1.11 -11.45 19.49
CA GLU A 811 -2.27 -11.05 20.31
C GLU A 811 -2.80 -12.20 21.17
N ALA A 812 -3.03 -13.36 20.55
CA ALA A 812 -3.52 -14.54 21.25
C ALA A 812 -2.57 -15.00 22.37
N THR A 813 -1.26 -14.93 22.12
CA THR A 813 -0.23 -15.30 23.09
C THR A 813 -0.19 -14.33 24.27
N LEU A 814 -0.28 -13.02 24.00
CA LEU A 814 -0.15 -11.95 24.98
C LEU A 814 -1.48 -11.49 25.59
N ASN A 815 -2.60 -12.11 25.20
CA ASN A 815 -3.95 -11.76 25.63
C ASN A 815 -4.33 -10.32 25.25
N LEU A 816 -4.01 -9.93 24.03
CA LEU A 816 -4.45 -8.66 23.43
C LEU A 816 -5.74 -8.88 22.64
N PRO A 817 -6.63 -7.88 22.57
CA PRO A 817 -7.75 -7.89 21.63
C PRO A 817 -7.25 -7.76 20.18
N PRO A 818 -8.04 -8.18 19.18
CA PRO A 818 -7.78 -7.83 17.79
C PRO A 818 -7.89 -6.31 17.57
N MET A 819 -7.00 -5.76 16.75
CA MET A 819 -6.96 -4.33 16.45
C MET A 819 -7.86 -3.98 15.25
N SER A 820 -7.85 -4.82 14.22
CA SER A 820 -8.61 -4.64 12.98
C SER A 820 -9.65 -5.73 12.78
N GLN A 821 -10.52 -5.54 11.79
CA GLN A 821 -11.36 -6.67 11.36
C GLN A 821 -10.56 -7.79 10.68
N TRP A 822 -9.32 -7.54 10.24
CA TRP A 822 -8.46 -8.52 9.58
C TRP A 822 -7.83 -9.50 10.56
N ASP A 823 -7.20 -9.01 11.63
CA ASP A 823 -6.69 -9.89 12.69
C ASP A 823 -7.83 -10.58 13.48
N ALA A 824 -8.98 -9.89 13.68
CA ALA A 824 -10.18 -10.49 14.28
C ALA A 824 -10.68 -11.72 13.51
N ASN A 825 -10.52 -11.72 12.18
CA ASN A 825 -10.91 -12.82 11.30
C ASN A 825 -9.74 -13.66 10.78
N ALA A 826 -8.55 -13.46 11.34
CA ALA A 826 -7.40 -14.30 11.06
C ALA A 826 -7.34 -15.52 12.00
N GLN A 827 -6.79 -16.62 11.48
CA GLN A 827 -6.47 -17.78 12.30
C GLN A 827 -5.21 -17.54 13.13
N VAL A 828 -5.24 -17.98 14.38
CA VAL A 828 -4.06 -18.13 15.22
C VAL A 828 -3.28 -19.35 14.72
N ILE A 829 -2.00 -19.16 14.40
CA ILE A 829 -1.15 -20.21 13.80
C ILE A 829 -1.11 -21.42 14.74
N GLY A 830 -1.63 -22.57 14.29
CA GLY A 830 -1.88 -23.73 15.14
C GLY A 830 -1.10 -25.00 14.79
N GLY A 831 -0.78 -25.19 13.50
CA GLY A 831 -0.20 -26.44 12.98
C GLY A 831 1.22 -26.75 13.46
N ILE A 832 1.92 -25.76 14.00
CA ILE A 832 3.39 -25.78 14.16
C ILE A 832 3.88 -26.23 15.54
N TRP A 833 2.97 -26.54 16.46
CA TRP A 833 3.31 -26.75 17.87
C TRP A 833 3.65 -28.21 18.24
N ARG A 834 4.63 -28.40 19.13
CA ARG A 834 5.04 -29.70 19.69
C ARG A 834 4.32 -30.01 21.00
N LYS A 835 4.45 -31.23 21.52
CA LYS A 835 3.93 -31.60 22.85
C LYS A 835 4.91 -31.33 23.99
N GLU A 836 6.20 -31.27 23.68
CA GLU A 836 7.29 -31.12 24.63
C GLU A 836 8.30 -30.11 24.07
N ALA A 837 8.84 -29.26 24.96
CA ALA A 837 9.84 -28.27 24.62
C ALA A 837 11.19 -28.93 24.29
N ARG A 838 11.86 -28.45 23.23
CA ARG A 838 13.22 -28.85 22.86
C ARG A 838 14.15 -27.63 22.91
N GLN A 839 15.17 -27.68 23.77
CA GLN A 839 16.15 -26.60 23.90
C GLN A 839 17.34 -26.84 22.98
N ASP A 840 17.09 -26.85 21.68
CA ASP A 840 18.18 -26.94 20.72
C ASP A 840 19.06 -25.69 20.80
N PRO A 841 20.39 -25.83 20.70
CA PRO A 841 21.25 -24.68 20.52
C PRO A 841 20.94 -24.01 19.19
N MET A 842 21.01 -22.68 19.16
CA MET A 842 20.99 -21.88 17.94
C MET A 842 22.43 -21.46 17.61
N PRO A 843 23.23 -22.30 16.93
CA PRO A 843 24.61 -21.94 16.60
C PRO A 843 24.65 -20.78 15.60
N VAL A 844 25.71 -19.98 15.68
CA VAL A 844 26.00 -18.93 14.71
C VAL A 844 27.01 -19.46 13.70
N GLN A 845 26.60 -19.58 12.44
CA GLN A 845 27.50 -19.82 11.33
C GLN A 845 28.26 -18.53 11.01
N PRO A 846 29.57 -18.61 10.73
CA PRO A 846 30.34 -17.44 10.33
C PRO A 846 29.86 -16.93 8.97
N MET A 847 29.97 -15.62 8.76
CA MET A 847 29.82 -15.04 7.43
C MET A 847 30.81 -15.68 6.45
N GLN A 848 30.33 -16.06 5.27
CA GLN A 848 31.17 -16.60 4.19
C GLN A 848 31.52 -15.54 3.14
N VAL A 849 30.87 -14.38 3.21
CA VAL A 849 31.13 -13.23 2.34
C VAL A 849 32.19 -12.33 2.99
N PRO A 850 33.33 -12.06 2.31
CA PRO A 850 34.33 -11.12 2.83
C PRO A 850 33.77 -9.69 2.81
N VAL A 851 34.35 -8.81 3.65
CA VAL A 851 34.02 -7.37 3.61
C VAL A 851 34.31 -6.84 2.22
N GLU A 852 33.27 -6.36 1.55
CA GLU A 852 33.34 -5.84 0.19
C GLU A 852 32.52 -4.55 0.09
N PHE A 853 33.02 -3.61 -0.72
CA PHE A 853 32.41 -2.32 -0.97
C PHE A 853 32.09 -2.17 -2.44
N ASN A 854 30.98 -1.51 -2.75
CA ASN A 854 30.60 -1.16 -4.10
C ASN A 854 31.66 -0.27 -4.76
N ALA A 855 32.08 -0.67 -5.95
CA ALA A 855 33.02 0.09 -6.75
C ALA A 855 32.39 1.41 -7.26
N GLY A 856 33.21 2.46 -7.36
CA GLY A 856 32.81 3.73 -7.96
C GLY A 856 33.48 4.95 -7.31
N LYS A 857 33.15 6.14 -7.83
CA LYS A 857 33.68 7.39 -7.28
C LYS A 857 32.99 7.72 -5.96
N CYS A 858 33.78 7.77 -4.89
CA CYS A 858 33.32 8.18 -3.58
C CYS A 858 33.90 9.54 -3.20
N SER A 859 33.04 10.56 -3.17
CA SER A 859 33.41 11.90 -2.68
C SER A 859 33.03 12.12 -1.22
N ASP A 860 32.28 11.20 -0.61
CA ASP A 860 31.85 11.30 0.78
C ASP A 860 32.97 10.87 1.73
N ARG A 861 33.49 11.84 2.48
CA ARG A 861 34.58 11.60 3.44
C ARG A 861 34.18 10.70 4.60
N LEU A 862 32.90 10.64 4.98
CA LEU A 862 32.43 9.74 6.04
C LEU A 862 32.42 8.30 5.55
N LEU A 863 31.94 8.05 4.33
CA LEU A 863 31.96 6.72 3.72
C LEU A 863 33.39 6.20 3.51
N LEU A 864 34.28 7.05 2.95
CA LEU A 864 35.71 6.71 2.82
C LEU A 864 36.36 6.41 4.17
N ARG A 865 35.99 7.14 5.23
CA ARG A 865 36.52 6.88 6.57
C ARG A 865 36.14 5.50 7.09
N ARG A 866 34.92 5.08 6.78
CA ARG A 866 34.39 3.78 7.16
C ARG A 866 35.06 2.65 6.38
N GLU A 867 35.22 2.80 5.07
CA GLU A 867 35.95 1.85 4.23
C GLU A 867 37.37 1.63 4.78
N ALA A 868 38.09 2.73 5.05
CA ALA A 868 39.41 2.67 5.65
C ALA A 868 39.40 1.92 7.00
N GLY A 869 38.46 2.25 7.89
CA GLY A 869 38.33 1.60 9.19
C GLY A 869 38.04 0.10 9.09
N ALA A 870 37.09 -0.29 8.24
CA ALA A 870 36.70 -1.68 8.03
C ALA A 870 37.83 -2.53 7.39
N THR A 871 38.69 -1.90 6.60
CA THR A 871 39.86 -2.53 5.95
C THR A 871 41.16 -2.38 6.75
N GLY A 872 41.12 -1.75 7.93
CA GLY A 872 42.29 -1.58 8.80
C GLY A 872 43.30 -0.52 8.32
N HIS A 873 42.88 0.40 7.46
CA HIS A 873 43.69 1.49 6.93
C HIS A 873 43.46 2.82 7.66
N VAL A 874 44.52 3.61 7.79
CA VAL A 874 44.45 5.00 8.27
C VAL A 874 44.29 5.92 7.05
N LEU A 875 43.35 6.86 7.11
CA LEU A 875 43.18 7.84 6.03
C LEU A 875 44.37 8.80 5.98
N THR A 876 45.29 8.51 5.07
CA THR A 876 46.35 9.43 4.67
C THR A 876 45.90 10.23 3.45
N GLU A 877 46.53 11.37 3.16
CA GLU A 877 46.27 12.14 1.93
C GLU A 877 46.47 11.27 0.68
N ASN A 878 47.52 10.43 0.66
CA ASN A 878 47.74 9.45 -0.41
C ASN A 878 46.70 8.32 -0.44
N TRP A 879 46.16 7.89 0.70
CA TRP A 879 45.06 6.92 0.72
C TRP A 879 43.80 7.58 0.16
N LEU A 880 43.43 8.78 0.63
CA LEU A 880 42.31 9.55 0.12
C LEU A 880 42.43 9.79 -1.39
N LEU A 881 43.56 10.31 -1.87
CA LEU A 881 43.81 10.51 -3.31
C LEU A 881 43.68 9.21 -4.12
N ARG A 882 44.12 8.07 -3.56
CA ARG A 882 43.98 6.73 -4.17
C ARG A 882 42.58 6.12 -4.03
N HIS A 883 41.68 6.66 -3.22
CA HIS A 883 40.33 6.11 -3.03
C HIS A 883 39.24 7.09 -3.50
N THR A 884 39.59 8.34 -3.84
CA THR A 884 38.68 9.36 -4.40
C THR A 884 38.61 9.37 -5.94
N ASP A 885 39.59 8.79 -6.65
CA ASP A 885 39.71 8.92 -8.12
C ASP A 885 40.37 7.77 -8.94
N PRO A 886 40.85 6.64 -8.38
CA PRO A 886 41.25 5.47 -9.18
C PRO A 886 40.52 4.15 -8.86
N HIS A 887 39.47 4.14 -8.01
CA HIS A 887 38.57 2.99 -7.80
C HIS A 887 37.62 2.70 -8.99
N GLY A 888 38.11 2.95 -10.20
CA GLY A 888 37.53 2.60 -11.50
C GLY A 888 38.59 2.17 -12.52
N ALA A 889 39.84 1.95 -12.09
CA ALA A 889 40.89 1.43 -12.97
C ALA A 889 40.71 -0.09 -13.14
N GLY A 890 39.74 -0.47 -13.96
CA GLY A 890 39.48 -1.86 -14.38
C GLY A 890 38.01 -2.27 -14.36
N LEU A 891 37.12 -1.49 -13.74
CA LEU A 891 35.68 -1.73 -13.71
C LEU A 891 34.95 -0.67 -14.54
N THR A 892 34.04 -1.10 -15.40
CA THR A 892 33.19 -0.18 -16.17
C THR A 892 32.35 0.64 -15.18
N LYS A 893 32.62 1.95 -15.09
CA LYS A 893 31.90 2.89 -14.23
C LYS A 893 30.39 2.83 -14.50
N PRO A 894 29.53 2.63 -13.48
CA PRO A 894 28.10 2.93 -13.61
C PRO A 894 27.96 4.42 -13.93
N THR A 895 27.26 4.74 -15.00
CA THR A 895 26.94 6.12 -15.38
C THR A 895 26.20 6.84 -14.24
N ALA A 896 26.16 8.18 -14.26
CA ALA A 896 25.45 8.94 -13.22
C ALA A 896 23.95 8.60 -13.10
N ALA A 897 23.35 8.02 -14.15
CA ALA A 897 21.98 7.52 -14.11
C ALA A 897 21.84 6.08 -13.56
N GLN A 898 22.95 5.42 -13.21
CA GLN A 898 23.00 4.07 -12.66
C GLN A 898 23.42 4.04 -11.17
N SER A 899 23.67 5.21 -10.57
CA SER A 899 24.07 5.36 -9.17
C SER A 899 22.92 5.91 -8.32
N TYR A 900 22.42 5.11 -7.38
CA TYR A 900 21.42 5.53 -6.39
C TYR A 900 22.09 5.85 -5.06
N THR A 901 21.37 6.49 -4.14
CA THR A 901 21.71 6.56 -2.72
C THR A 901 20.96 5.47 -1.94
N PRO A 902 21.43 5.04 -0.76
CA PRO A 902 20.69 4.05 0.03
C PRO A 902 19.29 4.52 0.47
N THR A 903 19.07 5.83 0.64
CA THR A 903 17.74 6.38 0.93
C THR A 903 16.84 6.47 -0.29
N SER A 904 17.39 6.44 -1.51
CA SER A 904 16.59 6.37 -2.74
C SER A 904 16.24 4.94 -3.12
N LEU A 905 17.00 3.93 -2.67
CA LEU A 905 16.67 2.52 -2.89
C LEU A 905 15.38 2.10 -2.18
N LEU A 906 15.10 2.64 -0.98
CA LEU A 906 13.78 2.56 -0.32
C LEU A 906 12.59 2.99 -1.21
N LYS A 907 12.87 3.64 -2.34
CA LYS A 907 11.90 4.36 -3.18
C LYS A 907 12.11 4.11 -4.67
N VAL A 908 13.02 3.22 -5.06
CA VAL A 908 13.07 2.79 -6.46
C VAL A 908 12.01 1.73 -6.67
N ALA A 909 11.48 1.64 -7.89
CA ALA A 909 10.60 0.53 -8.23
C ALA A 909 11.36 -0.79 -8.01
N GLY A 910 10.67 -1.81 -7.49
CA GLY A 910 11.24 -3.14 -7.21
C GLY A 910 12.25 -3.66 -8.24
N PRO A 911 11.98 -3.58 -9.56
CA PRO A 911 12.90 -4.03 -10.61
C PRO A 911 14.24 -3.29 -10.65
N GLU A 912 14.29 -2.00 -10.32
CA GLU A 912 15.57 -1.30 -10.23
C GLU A 912 16.35 -1.73 -8.98
N GLN A 913 15.66 -2.02 -7.87
CA GLN A 913 16.30 -2.61 -6.69
C GLN A 913 16.87 -4.00 -7.04
N LEU A 914 16.07 -4.87 -7.66
CA LEU A 914 16.47 -6.18 -8.15
C LEU A 914 17.71 -6.10 -9.04
N ARG A 915 17.71 -5.24 -10.06
CA ARG A 915 18.84 -5.09 -10.99
C ARG A 915 20.12 -4.73 -10.27
N GLN A 916 20.04 -3.76 -9.36
CA GLN A 916 21.19 -3.29 -8.60
C GLN A 916 21.75 -4.41 -7.73
N GLU A 917 20.88 -5.14 -7.04
CA GLU A 917 21.26 -6.27 -6.21
C GLU A 917 21.79 -7.44 -7.06
N TRP A 918 21.14 -7.79 -8.16
CA TRP A 918 21.57 -8.87 -9.06
C TRP A 918 22.92 -8.60 -9.71
N ILE A 919 23.13 -7.38 -10.24
CA ILE A 919 24.42 -7.01 -10.83
C ILE A 919 25.52 -7.06 -9.77
N ALA A 920 25.23 -6.61 -8.54
CA ALA A 920 26.20 -6.64 -7.47
C ALA A 920 26.53 -8.08 -7.02
N SER A 921 25.51 -8.94 -6.94
CA SER A 921 25.61 -10.29 -6.38
C SER A 921 26.04 -11.35 -7.40
N LYS A 922 25.55 -11.26 -8.64
CA LYS A 922 25.77 -12.26 -9.70
C LYS A 922 26.58 -11.72 -10.89
N GLY A 923 26.86 -10.41 -10.90
CA GLY A 923 27.62 -9.75 -11.96
C GLY A 923 26.77 -9.37 -13.18
N LEU A 924 27.25 -8.36 -13.92
CA LEU A 924 26.57 -7.85 -15.11
C LEU A 924 26.32 -8.92 -16.18
N GLY A 925 27.26 -9.84 -16.40
CA GLY A 925 27.08 -10.91 -17.39
C GLY A 925 25.91 -11.85 -17.04
N SER A 926 25.75 -12.21 -15.76
CA SER A 926 24.59 -13.01 -15.33
C SER A 926 23.29 -12.24 -15.48
N TYR A 927 23.33 -10.91 -15.26
CA TYR A 927 22.19 -10.04 -15.49
C TYR A 927 21.85 -9.92 -16.98
N GLU A 928 22.85 -9.80 -17.85
CA GLU A 928 22.68 -9.79 -19.30
C GLU A 928 22.16 -11.11 -19.83
N ASP A 929 22.60 -12.25 -19.28
CA ASP A 929 22.08 -13.58 -19.58
C ASP A 929 20.62 -13.73 -19.15
N LEU A 930 20.28 -13.19 -17.97
CA LEU A 930 18.90 -13.08 -17.48
C LEU A 930 18.08 -12.23 -18.46
N GLN A 931 18.55 -11.04 -18.81
CA GLN A 931 17.91 -10.16 -19.77
C GLN A 931 17.77 -10.81 -21.15
N GLU A 932 18.76 -11.56 -21.63
CA GLU A 932 18.69 -12.26 -22.91
C GLU A 932 17.70 -13.44 -22.85
N ARG A 933 17.60 -14.10 -21.70
CA ARG A 933 16.54 -15.08 -21.45
C ARG A 933 15.17 -14.40 -21.48
N LEU A 934 15.04 -13.22 -20.89
CA LEU A 934 13.82 -12.41 -20.96
C LEU A 934 13.55 -11.96 -22.39
N ARG A 935 14.54 -11.57 -23.20
CA ARG A 935 14.38 -11.25 -24.64
C ARG A 935 13.94 -12.45 -25.47
N ARG A 936 14.50 -13.63 -25.21
CA ARG A 936 14.13 -14.86 -25.92
C ARG A 936 12.76 -15.37 -25.51
N TYR A 937 12.49 -15.35 -24.20
CA TYR A 937 11.15 -15.58 -23.67
C TYR A 937 10.22 -14.62 -24.35
N ALA A 938 10.54 -13.32 -24.32
CA ALA A 938 9.77 -12.26 -24.92
C ALA A 938 9.49 -12.46 -26.41
N ALA A 939 10.50 -12.75 -27.20
CA ALA A 939 10.37 -13.00 -28.63
C ALA A 939 9.54 -14.26 -28.92
N ALA A 940 9.79 -15.36 -28.19
CA ALA A 940 8.97 -16.55 -28.26
C ALA A 940 7.51 -16.25 -27.87
N HIS A 941 7.35 -15.25 -27.01
CA HIS A 941 6.13 -14.84 -26.34
C HIS A 941 5.41 -13.67 -27.06
N GLY A 942 5.90 -13.23 -28.23
CA GLY A 942 5.27 -12.15 -29.01
C GLY A 942 5.36 -10.76 -28.35
N THR A 943 6.26 -10.59 -27.38
CA THR A 943 6.41 -9.42 -26.52
C THR A 943 7.72 -8.68 -26.68
N THR A 944 7.75 -7.47 -26.12
CA THR A 944 8.96 -6.67 -25.98
C THR A 944 9.54 -6.87 -24.59
N ILE A 945 10.86 -6.87 -24.46
CA ILE A 945 11.54 -6.88 -23.17
C ILE A 945 11.13 -5.73 -22.25
N ALA A 946 10.68 -4.61 -22.83
CA ALA A 946 10.13 -3.47 -22.09
C ALA A 946 8.96 -3.87 -21.19
N ALA A 947 8.25 -4.96 -21.48
CA ALA A 947 7.20 -5.50 -20.62
C ALA A 947 7.71 -6.18 -19.35
N TYR A 948 9.03 -6.37 -19.23
CA TYR A 948 9.70 -7.08 -18.14
C TYR A 948 10.66 -6.17 -17.38
N GLU A 949 11.13 -5.11 -18.03
CA GLU A 949 12.19 -4.26 -17.49
C GLU A 949 11.69 -3.17 -16.52
N ALA A 950 10.38 -2.99 -16.33
CA ALA A 950 9.81 -1.82 -15.61
C ALA A 950 10.63 -0.52 -15.81
N ASN A 951 11.11 -0.34 -17.04
CA ASN A 951 11.95 0.77 -17.48
C ASN A 951 13.45 0.79 -17.11
N GLU A 952 14.17 -0.33 -17.24
CA GLU A 952 15.64 -0.36 -17.30
C GLU A 952 16.27 0.04 -18.65
N GLY A 953 15.44 0.21 -19.69
CA GLY A 953 15.90 0.38 -21.05
C GLY A 953 16.38 1.79 -21.42
N ASN A 954 17.53 2.24 -20.90
CA ASN A 954 18.72 2.60 -21.70
C ASN A 954 19.73 3.52 -20.98
N LEU A 955 20.93 2.99 -20.74
CA LEU A 955 22.20 3.69 -21.06
C LEU A 955 23.23 2.64 -21.47
N PRO A 956 23.92 2.73 -22.63
CA PRO A 956 23.73 3.55 -23.84
C PRO A 956 22.98 2.83 -24.99
#